data_AF-A0A7Y6XP43-F1
#
_entry.id   AF-A0A7Y6XP43-F1
#
_cell.length_a   1.000
_cell.length_b   1.000
_cell.length_c   1.000
_cell.angle_alpha   90.00
_cell.angle_beta   90.00
_cell.angle_gamma   90.00
#
_symmetry.space_group_name_H-M   'P 1'
#
loop_
_entity.id
_entity.type
_entity.pdbx_description
1 polymer ?
#
loop_
_entity_poly.entity_id
_entity_poly.type
_entity_poly.pdbx_seq_one_letter_code
_entity_poly.pdbx_strand_id
1 'polypeptide(L)'
;MGHLSIAIIKAENSAKLEEKSFEYLVVKNSKGEFKFFDYENPAVIGGSFDYSFFKARVMDHFKLRRNDDYDDQVSNFLPFKSHRDYSDATAYQYFLTIEEARRLKKYIESVPDQDISYLWKTEQELFKLKSKWKKKQRFIFDREAPFKEPQFSNHFRSSIRNIVRAKNNGKLVIFAGAGVSVDSNVPNWVELVEQLRTELDNDRQEFNLVGDQFLLERGQKEYHEKIQEILNHGHTKANPIHEQILELKPLHVVTTNYDTHFEQLIETGRFQYSVVSQDSDLPYTKSPSLLIKMHGDFDSRNIIFTNHDYNNYSTLFPLVEGYVKGLFASKLVLFVGFSFTDPNLDQILKSVTGILKEDTQRPYLLFIPSTGSNAISSRKSKSNIKRLREAGLTILEYDNDSISLYFEQICSERDKANLKQLSERGIKTFQFLKVLEAFDLFSDTLENSSIEQQFVNSINRFSELGAIPGKVIESISPFRIKKYSRNQPSTNASFRYGSNFELETLNEGLLSFLKKLSNDSGEIKFERNKVKSNGKDEINSALELLHDSGVLSIVRKDDTSPFRVKLKPSESNSVCTCNRCLYDDFKFRSLFAANNKSFSKLSKTETHSSLDLCDIYGFFKMGEIVKTNDALIELQRQSWQNRQYITFFLASYNLVKLKSFAWLSLNSPFKERELYEIRLNIDSIDLDKILYELPIDAATYQALKYIKDNRIMVESEYKLEKAYKEIKDHYKAYQRAGYRSSGPNYWYDSEASFYNLWNFYHKNYLFDDQFWEFSNVSHLFLESMIASYQTSSRSKQRLTSFSSLFAHVLLHYAEPKRLNSTINEYGLKQFSFERPKILEDVFETFDNFVKSAYEESNVLGYRVYPHSNYISMLQGNSRVADKVRSIFSNYMLLFAHTELSIEQFESVSKKTLNFLGSCPIFDDRKGHKYFSIFIEKHCRKLTTDDLRSVFLYALGENFWSDNLTYNLSSSILKNTSTRGFLGEDYLEKLKWRLRKRDSWGVRLTSFIEVFELLQEDLRPRFFEMIKPTFENCDNIKKSYYAGIWNPNSHFELLTSFIHTNFDKFSNFPDYTVASNGYPEDANNYGPWNDLYFVVRLIYEYELFNDALVNSVYEAVDSMMFKWVMRPDEFDYSKFRAKWIVTFSIDPILLKLSTNQVLKDAIMKELSEEYNEHVAEVFYKKLNNQVWIKSQLK
;
A
#
# COMPACT_ATOMS: atom_id res chain seq x y z
N MET A 1 3.62 6.10 42.89
CA MET A 1 3.01 4.74 42.81
C MET A 1 4.03 3.84 42.14
N GLY A 2 4.33 2.67 42.69
CA GLY A 2 5.29 1.74 42.09
C GLY A 2 4.72 1.01 40.87
N HIS A 3 5.57 0.61 39.92
CA HIS A 3 5.18 -0.11 38.71
C HIS A 3 5.01 -1.62 39.01
N LEU A 4 3.88 -2.22 38.63
CA LEU A 4 3.56 -3.63 38.86
C LEU A 4 3.97 -4.49 37.66
N SER A 5 4.87 -5.43 37.86
CA SER A 5 5.33 -6.36 36.81
C SER A 5 4.80 -7.77 37.10
N ILE A 6 4.17 -8.44 36.14
CA ILE A 6 3.49 -9.73 36.33
C ILE A 6 4.09 -10.78 35.40
N ALA A 7 4.39 -11.97 35.91
CA ALA A 7 4.84 -13.12 35.14
C ALA A 7 3.75 -14.22 35.13
N ILE A 8 3.20 -14.49 33.95
CA ILE A 8 2.24 -15.56 33.67
C ILE A 8 3.02 -16.79 33.21
N ILE A 9 3.39 -17.64 34.16
CA ILE A 9 4.18 -18.84 33.89
C ILE A 9 3.24 -19.98 33.50
N LYS A 10 3.49 -20.61 32.34
CA LYS A 10 2.68 -21.73 31.85
C LYS A 10 3.54 -22.90 31.35
N ALA A 11 3.01 -24.11 31.45
CA ALA A 11 3.61 -25.35 30.96
C ALA A 11 2.59 -26.18 30.17
N GLU A 12 3.05 -26.95 29.19
CA GLU A 12 2.22 -27.90 28.44
C GLU A 12 1.78 -29.06 29.33
N ASN A 13 0.48 -29.37 29.31
CA ASN A 13 -0.11 -30.43 30.10
C ASN A 13 0.12 -31.78 29.38
N SER A 14 1.02 -32.59 29.93
CA SER A 14 1.40 -33.89 29.37
C SER A 14 0.35 -34.99 29.57
N ALA A 15 -0.77 -34.72 30.27
CA ALA A 15 -1.77 -35.74 30.62
C ALA A 15 -2.93 -35.88 29.62
N LYS A 16 -3.09 -34.96 28.65
CA LYS A 16 -4.14 -35.03 27.61
C LYS A 16 -3.48 -35.03 26.23
N LEU A 17 -3.37 -36.21 25.61
CA LEU A 17 -2.70 -36.40 24.33
C LEU A 17 -3.45 -35.80 23.12
N GLU A 18 -4.73 -35.44 23.28
CA GLU A 18 -5.61 -34.99 22.17
C GLU A 18 -5.79 -33.47 22.07
N GLU A 19 -5.45 -32.68 23.10
CA GLU A 19 -5.49 -31.21 23.06
C GLU A 19 -4.25 -30.63 23.73
N LYS A 20 -3.52 -29.75 23.01
CA LYS A 20 -2.49 -28.89 23.64
C LYS A 20 -3.16 -28.00 24.69
N SER A 21 -3.16 -28.47 25.93
CA SER A 21 -3.71 -27.76 27.08
C SER A 21 -2.56 -27.26 27.93
N PHE A 22 -2.69 -26.07 28.50
CA PHE A 22 -1.67 -25.49 29.37
C PHE A 22 -2.15 -25.46 30.82
N GLU A 23 -1.22 -25.74 31.73
CA GLU A 23 -1.36 -25.42 33.14
C GLU A 23 -0.61 -24.12 33.44
N TYR A 24 -1.20 -23.30 34.29
CA TYR A 24 -0.66 -22.01 34.69
C TYR A 24 -0.26 -22.07 36.16
N LEU A 25 0.93 -21.55 36.47
CA LEU A 25 1.38 -21.46 37.83
C LEU A 25 0.75 -20.24 38.50
N VAL A 26 0.05 -20.46 39.60
CA VAL A 26 -0.57 -19.41 40.40
C VAL A 26 -0.15 -19.48 41.85
N VAL A 27 -0.22 -18.32 42.48
CA VAL A 27 0.25 -18.07 43.82
C VAL A 27 -0.98 -17.76 44.67
N LYS A 28 -1.24 -18.56 45.70
CA LYS A 28 -2.29 -18.31 46.69
C LYS A 28 -1.64 -17.82 47.98
N ASN A 29 -1.96 -16.61 48.40
CA ASN A 29 -1.40 -16.00 49.61
C ASN A 29 -2.11 -16.47 50.90
N SER A 30 -1.57 -16.10 52.06
CA SER A 30 -2.12 -16.40 53.39
C SER A 30 -3.53 -15.85 53.64
N LYS A 31 -3.95 -14.82 52.88
CA LYS A 31 -5.32 -14.27 52.91
C LYS A 31 -6.31 -15.06 52.03
N GLY A 32 -5.85 -16.10 51.33
CA GLY A 32 -6.65 -16.91 50.42
C GLY A 32 -6.91 -16.28 49.06
N GLU A 33 -6.23 -15.18 48.73
CA GLU A 33 -6.31 -14.52 47.42
C GLU A 33 -5.34 -15.19 46.43
N PHE A 34 -5.75 -15.26 45.17
CA PHE A 34 -4.95 -15.80 44.08
C PHE A 34 -4.31 -14.68 43.26
N LYS A 35 -3.08 -14.91 42.79
CA LYS A 35 -2.34 -14.00 41.91
C LYS A 35 -1.37 -14.76 41.01
N PHE A 36 -0.97 -14.17 39.90
CA PHE A 36 0.24 -14.56 39.18
C PHE A 36 1.46 -14.00 39.90
N PHE A 37 2.64 -14.56 39.60
CA PHE A 37 3.89 -14.05 40.17
C PHE A 37 4.04 -12.58 39.81
N ASP A 38 4.18 -11.71 40.80
CA ASP A 38 4.28 -10.28 40.59
C ASP A 38 5.42 -9.64 41.38
N TYR A 39 5.90 -8.53 40.84
CA TYR A 39 6.92 -7.70 41.46
C TYR A 39 6.49 -6.22 41.37
N GLU A 40 6.26 -5.59 42.51
CA GLU A 40 6.02 -4.15 42.60
C GLU A 40 7.37 -3.44 42.77
N ASN A 41 7.75 -2.60 41.81
CA ASN A 41 8.96 -1.78 41.90
C ASN A 41 8.62 -0.39 42.46
N PRO A 42 9.02 -0.06 43.70
CA PRO A 42 8.66 1.20 44.34
C PRO A 42 9.38 2.44 43.76
N ALA A 43 10.43 2.27 42.95
CA ALA A 43 11.38 3.34 42.59
C ALA A 43 11.20 3.95 41.19
N VAL A 44 10.11 3.68 40.47
CA VAL A 44 9.94 4.19 39.10
C VAL A 44 9.08 5.45 39.07
N ILE A 45 9.72 6.62 39.15
CA ILE A 45 9.13 7.90 38.77
C ILE A 45 9.76 8.29 37.43
N GLY A 46 9.04 8.12 36.32
CA GLY A 46 9.41 8.67 35.02
C GLY A 46 10.47 7.92 34.19
N GLY A 47 10.87 6.69 34.53
CA GLY A 47 11.87 5.91 33.80
C GLY A 47 11.36 4.57 33.25
N SER A 48 11.83 4.16 32.07
CA SER A 48 11.46 2.92 31.36
C SER A 48 11.59 1.64 32.21
N PHE A 49 10.56 0.79 32.18
CA PHE A 49 10.58 -0.57 32.71
C PHE A 49 11.78 -1.39 32.16
N ASP A 50 12.55 -2.01 33.05
CA ASP A 50 13.67 -2.91 32.69
C ASP A 50 13.21 -4.37 32.61
N TYR A 51 12.92 -4.82 31.39
CA TYR A 51 12.52 -6.18 31.07
C TYR A 51 13.57 -7.22 31.47
N SER A 52 14.85 -6.91 31.29
CA SER A 52 15.96 -7.83 31.57
C SER A 52 16.06 -8.10 33.07
N PHE A 53 15.88 -7.06 33.89
CA PHE A 53 15.84 -7.19 35.35
C PHE A 53 14.66 -8.04 35.84
N PHE A 54 13.46 -7.80 35.31
CA PHE A 54 12.28 -8.57 35.71
C PHE A 54 12.41 -10.05 35.30
N LYS A 55 12.87 -10.33 34.07
CA LYS A 55 13.18 -11.68 33.59
C LYS A 55 14.17 -12.38 34.52
N ALA A 56 15.30 -11.73 34.81
CA ALA A 56 16.34 -12.28 35.69
C ALA A 56 15.78 -12.70 37.06
N ARG A 57 14.93 -11.86 37.66
CA ARG A 57 14.27 -12.19 38.93
C ARG A 57 13.37 -13.40 38.87
N VAL A 58 12.56 -13.55 37.81
CA VAL A 58 11.69 -14.73 37.69
C VAL A 58 12.54 -16.00 37.56
N MET A 59 13.60 -15.93 36.74
CA MET A 59 14.52 -17.07 36.56
C MET A 59 15.23 -17.46 37.86
N ASP A 60 15.69 -16.48 38.63
CA ASP A 60 16.36 -16.71 39.92
C ASP A 60 15.40 -17.25 40.98
N HIS A 61 14.19 -16.66 41.08
CA HIS A 61 13.17 -17.06 42.04
C HIS A 61 12.77 -18.54 41.89
N PHE A 62 12.61 -18.99 40.64
CA PHE A 62 12.22 -20.37 40.33
C PHE A 62 13.39 -21.31 40.04
N LYS A 63 14.64 -20.85 40.21
CA LYS A 63 15.88 -21.61 39.92
C LYS A 63 15.89 -22.22 38.51
N LEU A 64 15.46 -21.45 37.51
CA LEU A 64 15.31 -21.90 36.12
C LEU A 64 16.59 -21.78 35.30
N ARG A 65 17.63 -21.08 35.79
CA ARG A 65 18.92 -20.94 35.10
C ARG A 65 19.68 -22.27 35.00
N ARG A 66 20.30 -22.53 33.84
CA ARG A 66 21.36 -23.54 33.69
C ARG A 66 22.72 -22.92 34.03
N ASN A 67 23.68 -23.75 34.46
CA ASN A 67 25.07 -23.31 34.72
C ASN A 67 25.77 -22.74 33.45
N ASP A 68 25.20 -22.96 32.26
CA ASP A 68 25.74 -22.52 30.96
C ASP A 68 24.88 -21.42 30.27
N ASP A 69 23.88 -20.84 30.94
CA ASP A 69 22.98 -19.82 30.36
C ASP A 69 23.65 -18.43 30.23
N TYR A 70 24.56 -18.29 29.28
CA TYR A 70 24.93 -16.99 28.67
C TYR A 70 24.25 -16.77 27.31
N ASP A 71 23.37 -17.68 26.86
CA ASP A 71 22.73 -17.63 25.55
C ASP A 71 21.25 -17.21 25.65
N ASP A 72 20.98 -15.93 25.35
CA ASP A 72 19.63 -15.40 25.07
C ASP A 72 19.12 -15.96 23.72
N GLN A 73 18.82 -17.26 23.65
CA GLN A 73 18.06 -17.83 22.54
C GLN A 73 16.64 -18.15 22.97
N VAL A 74 15.70 -17.48 22.28
CA VAL A 74 14.24 -17.56 22.47
C VAL A 74 13.83 -17.13 23.86
N SER A 75 13.44 -15.86 24.04
CA SER A 75 12.78 -15.48 25.29
C SER A 75 11.43 -16.20 25.34
N ASN A 76 11.37 -17.27 26.14
CA ASN A 76 10.12 -17.88 26.59
C ASN A 76 9.18 -16.83 27.23
N PHE A 77 9.70 -15.66 27.60
CA PHE A 77 8.97 -14.46 27.96
C PHE A 77 8.44 -13.72 26.72
N LEU A 78 7.12 -13.68 26.56
CA LEU A 78 6.39 -12.87 25.58
C LEU A 78 5.63 -11.75 26.29
N PRO A 79 5.60 -10.50 25.78
CA PRO A 79 4.80 -9.44 26.39
C PRO A 79 3.31 -9.79 26.36
N PHE A 80 2.62 -9.57 27.48
CA PHE A 80 1.17 -9.65 27.61
C PHE A 80 0.60 -8.24 27.75
N LYS A 81 -0.47 -7.95 27.01
CA LYS A 81 -0.99 -6.58 26.83
C LYS A 81 -1.37 -5.93 28.16
N SER A 82 -0.91 -4.70 28.39
CA SER A 82 -1.35 -3.88 29.51
C SER A 82 -2.76 -3.34 29.25
N HIS A 83 -3.64 -3.45 30.23
CA HIS A 83 -4.99 -2.90 30.14
C HIS A 83 -4.94 -1.37 30.32
N ARG A 84 -5.73 -0.61 29.55
CA ARG A 84 -5.69 0.88 29.57
C ARG A 84 -5.93 1.46 30.98
N ASP A 85 -6.84 0.85 31.72
CA ASP A 85 -7.20 1.25 33.08
C ASP A 85 -6.15 0.85 34.15
N TYR A 86 -5.12 0.08 33.75
CA TYR A 86 -4.02 -0.40 34.61
C TYR A 86 -2.67 -0.14 33.92
N SER A 87 -2.43 1.11 33.51
CA SER A 87 -1.20 1.54 32.83
C SER A 87 0.06 1.38 33.69
N ASP A 88 -0.12 1.26 35.01
CA ASP A 88 0.90 0.98 36.01
C ASP A 88 1.26 -0.50 36.14
N ALA A 89 0.62 -1.38 35.35
CA ALA A 89 0.89 -2.82 35.33
C ALA A 89 1.37 -3.32 33.95
N THR A 90 2.43 -4.14 33.93
CA THR A 90 2.91 -4.83 32.72
C THR A 90 3.01 -6.32 32.99
N ALA A 91 2.40 -7.12 32.12
CA ALA A 91 2.43 -8.57 32.25
C ALA A 91 3.30 -9.19 31.15
N TYR A 92 3.95 -10.31 31.47
CA TYR A 92 4.74 -11.11 30.54
C TYR A 92 4.43 -12.57 30.75
N GLN A 93 4.29 -13.31 29.65
CA GLN A 93 4.02 -14.73 29.66
C GLN A 93 5.32 -15.51 29.54
N TYR A 94 5.58 -16.47 30.43
CA TYR A 94 6.73 -17.38 30.35
C TYR A 94 6.30 -18.80 29.95
N PHE A 95 6.75 -19.28 28.80
CA PHE A 95 6.51 -20.65 28.36
C PHE A 95 7.63 -21.60 28.82
N LEU A 96 7.32 -22.54 29.72
CA LEU A 96 8.31 -23.48 30.20
C LEU A 96 8.57 -24.58 29.17
N THR A 97 9.83 -24.88 28.90
CA THR A 97 10.22 -26.13 28.26
C THR A 97 9.81 -27.33 29.12
N ILE A 98 9.68 -28.52 28.52
CA ILE A 98 9.32 -29.75 29.24
C ILE A 98 10.26 -29.98 30.43
N GLU A 99 11.55 -29.69 30.26
CA GLU A 99 12.57 -29.87 31.29
C GLU A 99 12.46 -28.80 32.40
N GLU A 100 12.26 -27.53 32.06
CA GLU A 100 12.01 -26.48 33.05
C GLU A 100 10.73 -26.73 33.84
N ALA A 101 9.67 -27.20 33.19
CA ALA A 101 8.41 -27.55 33.82
C ALA A 101 8.59 -28.67 34.85
N ARG A 102 9.35 -29.73 34.53
CA ARG A 102 9.69 -30.80 35.48
C ARG A 102 10.49 -30.29 36.68
N ARG A 103 11.51 -29.46 36.43
CA ARG A 103 12.35 -28.88 37.49
C ARG A 103 11.54 -27.98 38.42
N LEU A 104 10.69 -27.13 37.85
CA LEU A 104 9.83 -26.24 38.61
C LEU A 104 8.78 -27.01 39.41
N LYS A 105 8.18 -28.07 38.86
CA LYS A 105 7.28 -28.97 39.62
C LYS A 105 8.01 -29.57 40.84
N LYS A 106 9.20 -30.14 40.65
CA LYS A 106 10.05 -30.64 41.76
C LYS A 106 10.45 -29.54 42.76
N TYR A 107 10.79 -28.35 42.28
CA TYR A 107 11.14 -27.22 43.13
C TYR A 107 9.98 -26.84 44.03
N ILE A 108 8.77 -26.67 43.46
CA ILE A 108 7.56 -26.35 44.20
C ILE A 108 7.24 -27.41 45.26
N GLU A 109 7.38 -28.71 44.93
CA GLU A 109 7.20 -29.81 45.88
C GLU A 109 8.24 -29.82 47.01
N SER A 110 9.42 -29.25 46.77
CA SER A 110 10.52 -29.19 47.74
C SER A 110 10.53 -27.94 48.63
N VAL A 111 9.70 -26.94 48.34
CA VAL A 111 9.62 -25.71 49.14
C VAL A 111 8.71 -25.97 50.35
N PRO A 112 9.21 -25.89 51.59
CA PRO A 112 8.40 -26.10 52.79
C PRO A 112 7.30 -25.04 52.91
N ASP A 113 6.15 -25.40 53.48
CA ASP A 113 4.98 -24.53 53.68
C ASP A 113 5.38 -23.15 54.24
N GLN A 114 5.40 -22.15 53.36
CA GLN A 114 5.50 -20.73 53.69
C GLN A 114 4.09 -20.11 53.58
N ASP A 115 3.93 -18.84 53.96
CA ASP A 115 2.69 -18.04 53.88
C ASP A 115 2.03 -17.97 52.47
N ILE A 116 2.56 -18.68 51.49
CA ILE A 116 2.18 -18.66 50.09
C ILE A 116 2.27 -20.08 49.50
N SER A 117 1.22 -20.52 48.80
CA SER A 117 1.19 -21.81 48.10
C SER A 117 1.20 -21.64 46.58
N TYR A 118 2.00 -22.45 45.89
CA TYR A 118 2.06 -22.50 44.44
C TYR A 118 1.17 -23.62 43.92
N LEU A 119 0.28 -23.29 42.98
CA LEU A 119 -0.71 -24.23 42.45
C LEU A 119 -0.68 -24.19 40.94
N TRP A 120 -0.71 -25.37 40.32
CA TRP A 120 -0.97 -25.49 38.89
C TRP A 120 -2.48 -25.47 38.66
N LYS A 121 -2.92 -24.60 37.76
CA LYS A 121 -4.33 -24.44 37.44
C LYS A 121 -4.53 -24.41 35.93
N THR A 122 -5.55 -25.13 35.48
CA THR A 122 -6.05 -25.01 34.11
C THR A 122 -6.73 -23.66 33.90
N GLU A 123 -6.83 -23.20 32.66
CA GLU A 123 -7.50 -21.94 32.32
C GLU A 123 -8.95 -21.87 32.88
N GLN A 124 -9.69 -22.98 32.80
CA GLN A 124 -11.06 -23.06 33.32
C GLN A 124 -11.12 -22.90 34.84
N GLU A 125 -10.15 -23.46 35.57
CA GLU A 125 -10.07 -23.29 37.02
C GLU A 125 -9.68 -21.87 37.39
N LEU A 126 -8.73 -21.26 36.66
CA LEU A 126 -8.35 -19.85 36.87
C LEU A 126 -9.55 -18.92 36.73
N PHE A 127 -10.36 -19.13 35.69
CA PHE A 127 -11.55 -18.30 35.45
C PHE A 127 -12.56 -18.42 36.59
N LYS A 128 -12.77 -19.63 37.14
CA LYS A 128 -13.61 -19.85 38.33
C LYS A 128 -13.10 -19.13 39.58
N LEU A 129 -11.80 -18.83 39.64
CA LEU A 129 -11.16 -18.12 40.76
C LEU A 129 -11.17 -16.59 40.61
N LYS A 130 -11.74 -16.02 39.54
CA LYS A 130 -11.74 -14.57 39.25
C LYS A 130 -12.23 -13.70 40.42
N SER A 131 -13.21 -14.16 41.19
CA SER A 131 -13.76 -13.43 42.34
C SER A 131 -12.82 -13.38 43.55
N LYS A 132 -11.87 -14.32 43.64
CA LYS A 132 -10.86 -14.43 44.71
C LYS A 132 -9.49 -13.93 44.27
N TRP A 133 -9.41 -13.21 43.14
CA TRP A 133 -8.15 -12.75 42.56
C TRP A 133 -7.72 -11.39 43.12
N LYS A 134 -6.42 -11.15 43.25
CA LYS A 134 -5.86 -9.86 43.66
C LYS A 134 -6.35 -8.75 42.72
N LYS A 135 -7.02 -7.72 43.27
CA LYS A 135 -7.71 -6.66 42.50
C LYS A 135 -6.84 -6.03 41.40
N LYS A 136 -5.56 -5.72 41.70
CA LYS A 136 -4.61 -5.12 40.74
C LYS A 136 -4.24 -6.01 39.54
N GLN A 137 -4.49 -7.32 39.60
CA GLN A 137 -4.19 -8.26 38.51
C GLN A 137 -5.47 -8.80 37.83
N ARG A 138 -6.66 -8.37 38.26
CA ARG A 138 -7.94 -8.91 37.77
C ARG A 138 -8.16 -8.68 36.27
N PHE A 139 -7.50 -7.66 35.70
CA PHE A 139 -7.54 -7.32 34.28
C PHE A 139 -7.12 -8.47 33.35
N ILE A 140 -6.34 -9.43 33.83
CA ILE A 140 -5.92 -10.62 33.05
C ILE A 140 -7.11 -11.56 32.75
N PHE A 141 -8.22 -11.43 33.49
CA PHE A 141 -9.44 -12.22 33.28
C PHE A 141 -10.61 -11.41 32.72
N ASP A 142 -10.39 -10.14 32.38
CA ASP A 142 -11.47 -9.30 31.88
C ASP A 142 -11.80 -9.68 30.44
N ARG A 143 -12.95 -10.36 30.31
CA ARG A 143 -13.59 -10.68 29.04
C ARG A 143 -14.71 -9.67 28.82
N GLU A 144 -14.88 -9.24 27.59
CA GLU A 144 -16.08 -8.50 27.23
C GLU A 144 -17.25 -9.43 26.97
N ALA A 145 -18.42 -9.02 27.44
CA ALA A 145 -19.66 -9.64 27.01
C ALA A 145 -19.93 -9.24 25.54
N PRO A 146 -20.36 -10.19 24.69
CA PRO A 146 -20.85 -9.88 23.35
C PRO A 146 -22.05 -8.95 23.42
N PHE A 147 -22.26 -8.22 22.33
CA PHE A 147 -23.47 -7.45 22.10
C PHE A 147 -24.68 -8.36 22.34
N LYS A 148 -25.44 -8.05 23.38
CA LYS A 148 -26.69 -8.71 23.73
C LYS A 148 -27.77 -8.05 22.94
N GLU A 149 -28.32 -8.78 21.99
CA GLU A 149 -29.40 -8.23 21.22
C GLU A 149 -30.67 -8.06 22.09
N PRO A 150 -31.31 -6.88 22.08
CA PRO A 150 -32.62 -6.71 22.71
C PRO A 150 -33.71 -7.46 21.93
N GLN A 151 -34.74 -7.92 22.64
CA GLN A 151 -35.88 -8.57 22.01
C GLN A 151 -36.88 -7.53 21.49
N PHE A 152 -36.61 -6.98 20.31
CA PHE A 152 -37.58 -6.13 19.62
C PHE A 152 -38.69 -6.95 18.98
N SER A 153 -39.94 -6.50 19.13
CA SER A 153 -41.06 -7.07 18.38
C SER A 153 -40.86 -6.87 16.87
N ASN A 154 -41.34 -7.81 16.05
CA ASN A 154 -41.23 -7.73 14.58
C ASN A 154 -41.79 -6.41 14.02
N HIS A 155 -42.91 -5.94 14.57
CA HIS A 155 -43.54 -4.67 14.18
C HIS A 155 -42.64 -3.46 14.50
N PHE A 156 -42.11 -3.39 15.72
CA PHE A 156 -41.24 -2.29 16.14
C PHE A 156 -39.94 -2.27 15.33
N ARG A 157 -39.33 -3.43 15.11
CA ARG A 157 -38.13 -3.56 14.30
C ARG A 157 -38.33 -3.19 12.84
N SER A 158 -39.45 -3.59 12.24
CA SER A 158 -39.83 -3.17 10.88
C SER A 158 -39.99 -1.65 10.81
N SER A 159 -40.55 -1.05 11.86
CA SER A 159 -40.72 0.40 11.94
C SER A 159 -39.40 1.15 12.06
N ILE A 160 -38.49 0.73 12.95
CA ILE A 160 -37.11 1.26 13.03
C ILE A 160 -36.43 1.15 11.67
N ARG A 161 -36.53 -0.01 11.02
CA ARG A 161 -35.95 -0.25 9.69
C ARG A 161 -36.44 0.77 8.67
N ASN A 162 -37.74 1.06 8.63
CA ASN A 162 -38.31 2.03 7.70
C ASN A 162 -37.85 3.46 8.00
N ILE A 163 -37.81 3.85 9.28
CA ILE A 163 -37.34 5.17 9.72
C ILE A 163 -35.87 5.38 9.35
N VAL A 164 -35.00 4.41 9.64
CA VAL A 164 -33.56 4.49 9.34
C VAL A 164 -33.31 4.45 7.82
N ARG A 165 -34.09 3.68 7.04
CA ARG A 165 -34.04 3.76 5.57
C ARG A 165 -34.42 5.14 5.05
N ALA A 166 -35.47 5.74 5.59
CA ALA A 166 -35.87 7.09 5.21
C ALA A 166 -34.77 8.10 5.59
N LYS A 167 -34.12 7.97 6.75
CA LYS A 167 -32.97 8.79 7.14
C LYS A 167 -31.84 8.68 6.11
N ASN A 168 -31.40 7.46 5.82
CA ASN A 168 -30.26 7.22 4.93
C ASN A 168 -30.52 7.68 3.48
N ASN A 169 -31.78 7.65 3.04
CA ASN A 169 -32.19 8.09 1.71
C ASN A 169 -32.60 9.56 1.63
N GLY A 170 -32.36 10.37 2.68
CA GLY A 170 -32.74 11.78 2.69
C GLY A 170 -34.25 12.01 2.58
N LYS A 171 -35.07 11.13 3.18
CA LYS A 171 -36.54 11.18 3.16
C LYS A 171 -37.17 11.27 4.56
N LEU A 172 -36.38 11.33 5.63
CA LEU A 172 -36.89 11.45 6.99
C LEU A 172 -37.22 12.91 7.33
N VAL A 173 -38.40 13.13 7.89
CA VAL A 173 -38.81 14.39 8.52
C VAL A 173 -39.10 14.12 10.00
N ILE A 174 -38.54 14.91 10.90
CA ILE A 174 -38.94 14.88 12.32
C ILE A 174 -39.95 15.99 12.56
N PHE A 175 -41.06 15.64 13.18
CA PHE A 175 -42.05 16.59 13.64
C PHE A 175 -41.98 16.66 15.17
N ALA A 176 -41.44 17.76 15.70
CA ALA A 176 -41.23 17.98 17.13
C ALA A 176 -42.40 18.76 17.74
N GLY A 177 -42.91 18.29 18.89
CA GLY A 177 -43.92 18.99 19.68
C GLY A 177 -43.38 19.58 20.98
N ALA A 178 -44.28 20.21 21.74
CA ALA A 178 -43.94 20.86 23.01
C ALA A 178 -43.31 19.90 24.02
N GLY A 179 -43.59 18.59 23.92
CA GLY A 179 -42.99 17.57 24.78
C GLY A 179 -41.47 17.43 24.64
N VAL A 180 -40.84 17.97 23.59
CA VAL A 180 -39.38 18.04 23.44
C VAL A 180 -38.78 19.17 24.29
N SER A 181 -39.56 20.23 24.57
CA SER A 181 -39.13 21.44 25.30
C SER A 181 -39.44 21.40 26.80
N VAL A 182 -40.18 20.40 27.29
CA VAL A 182 -40.54 20.27 28.72
C VAL A 182 -39.30 20.19 29.63
N ASP A 183 -38.28 19.42 29.22
CA ASP A 183 -37.02 19.31 29.97
C ASP A 183 -36.14 20.58 29.89
N SER A 184 -36.58 21.61 29.15
CA SER A 184 -35.96 22.95 29.11
C SER A 184 -36.68 23.96 30.02
N ASN A 185 -37.58 23.50 30.90
CA ASN A 185 -38.45 24.33 31.74
C ASN A 185 -39.42 25.24 30.95
N VAL A 186 -39.81 24.81 29.74
CA VAL A 186 -40.88 25.47 28.97
C VAL A 186 -42.20 24.76 29.26
N PRO A 187 -43.25 25.49 29.69
CA PRO A 187 -44.57 24.92 29.92
C PRO A 187 -45.13 24.23 28.67
N ASN A 188 -45.86 23.13 28.86
CA ASN A 188 -46.61 22.52 27.77
C ASN A 188 -47.92 23.31 27.49
N TRP A 189 -48.61 22.96 26.39
CA TRP A 189 -49.86 23.62 25.99
C TRP A 189 -50.90 23.72 27.10
N VAL A 190 -51.04 22.66 27.91
CA VAL A 190 -52.04 22.64 28.98
C VAL A 190 -51.66 23.63 30.09
N GLU A 191 -50.38 23.64 30.46
CA GLU A 191 -49.87 24.57 31.48
C GLU A 191 -49.91 26.03 31.02
N LEU A 192 -49.66 26.30 29.74
CA LEU A 192 -49.76 27.63 29.14
C LEU A 192 -51.20 28.17 29.24
N VAL A 193 -52.19 27.38 28.82
CA VAL A 193 -53.59 27.78 28.87
C VAL A 193 -54.07 27.97 30.31
N GLU A 194 -53.67 27.11 31.25
CA GLU A 194 -54.04 27.30 32.66
C GLU A 194 -53.44 28.56 33.27
N GLN A 195 -52.19 28.90 32.94
CA GLN A 195 -51.59 30.16 33.41
C GLN A 195 -52.25 31.40 32.82
N LEU A 196 -52.71 31.34 31.56
CA LEU A 196 -53.52 32.43 31.00
C LEU A 196 -54.89 32.51 31.68
N ARG A 197 -55.50 31.36 32.01
CA ARG A 197 -56.80 31.27 32.67
C ARG A 197 -56.81 31.92 34.05
N THR A 198 -55.71 31.84 34.83
CA THR A 198 -55.66 32.44 36.17
C THR A 198 -55.80 33.96 36.21
N GLU A 199 -55.64 34.64 35.07
CA GLU A 199 -55.75 36.10 34.96
C GLU A 199 -57.07 36.57 34.31
N LEU A 200 -58.01 35.63 34.08
CA LEU A 200 -59.34 35.87 33.55
C LEU A 200 -60.40 35.68 34.65
N ASP A 201 -61.40 36.56 34.69
CA ASP A 201 -62.46 36.51 35.72
C ASP A 201 -63.45 35.34 35.54
N ASN A 202 -63.47 34.70 34.35
CA ASN A 202 -64.43 33.65 33.99
C ASN A 202 -63.83 32.25 33.99
N ASP A 203 -63.86 31.57 35.14
CA ASP A 203 -63.33 30.22 35.34
C ASP A 203 -64.17 29.07 34.74
N ARG A 204 -65.05 29.35 33.75
CA ARG A 204 -65.92 28.36 33.09
C ARG A 204 -65.71 28.22 31.58
N GLN A 205 -64.72 28.89 31.00
CA GLN A 205 -64.47 28.77 29.56
C GLN A 205 -63.87 27.41 29.17
N GLU A 206 -64.26 26.96 27.97
CA GLU A 206 -63.64 25.81 27.33
C GLU A 206 -62.17 26.09 27.04
N PHE A 207 -61.34 25.07 27.21
CA PHE A 207 -59.87 25.16 27.15
C PHE A 207 -59.33 25.84 25.89
N ASN A 208 -60.00 25.65 24.75
CA ASN A 208 -59.55 26.17 23.46
C ASN A 208 -59.89 27.66 23.23
N LEU A 209 -60.76 28.27 24.05
CA LEU A 209 -61.21 29.66 23.88
C LEU A 209 -60.43 30.66 24.75
N VAL A 210 -59.64 30.17 25.70
CA VAL A 210 -58.91 31.00 26.67
C VAL A 210 -57.97 31.99 25.98
N GLY A 211 -57.31 31.60 24.90
CA GLY A 211 -56.44 32.48 24.12
C GLY A 211 -57.20 33.62 23.44
N ASP A 212 -58.34 33.32 22.81
CA ASP A 212 -59.20 34.33 22.18
C ASP A 212 -59.73 35.32 23.22
N GLN A 213 -60.18 34.82 24.39
CA GLN A 213 -60.71 35.67 25.46
C GLN A 213 -59.61 36.58 26.05
N PHE A 214 -58.43 36.02 26.33
CA PHE A 214 -57.32 36.81 26.86
C PHE A 214 -56.92 37.93 25.89
N LEU A 215 -56.84 37.61 24.59
CA LEU A 215 -56.56 38.60 23.56
C LEU A 215 -57.64 39.69 23.49
N LEU A 216 -58.92 39.33 23.62
CA LEU A 216 -60.04 40.26 23.61
C LEU A 216 -60.03 41.21 24.82
N GLU A 217 -59.73 40.70 26.00
CA GLU A 217 -59.78 41.47 27.26
C GLU A 217 -58.53 42.33 27.49
N ARG A 218 -57.33 41.84 27.10
CA ARG A 218 -56.04 42.50 27.37
C ARG A 218 -55.40 43.16 26.15
N GLY A 219 -55.87 42.85 24.95
CA GLY A 219 -55.33 43.36 23.69
C GLY A 219 -54.00 42.73 23.28
N GLN A 220 -53.56 43.03 22.05
CA GLN A 220 -52.45 42.37 21.37
C GLN A 220 -51.10 42.45 22.09
N LYS A 221 -50.78 43.60 22.71
CA LYS A 221 -49.47 43.82 23.35
C LYS A 221 -49.31 42.96 24.60
N GLU A 222 -50.25 43.08 25.53
CA GLU A 222 -50.23 42.34 26.81
C GLU A 222 -50.35 40.84 26.57
N TYR A 223 -51.16 40.41 25.59
CA TYR A 223 -51.24 39.02 25.15
C TYR A 223 -49.87 38.45 24.73
N HIS A 224 -49.13 39.15 23.86
CA HIS A 224 -47.81 38.70 23.41
C HIS A 224 -46.78 38.70 24.54
N GLU A 225 -46.72 39.78 25.33
CA GLU A 225 -45.81 39.88 26.48
C GLU A 225 -46.08 38.76 27.50
N LYS A 226 -47.36 38.46 27.75
CA LYS A 226 -47.74 37.42 28.71
C LYS A 226 -47.39 36.01 28.24
N ILE A 227 -47.64 35.69 26.98
CA ILE A 227 -47.27 34.37 26.43
C ILE A 227 -45.74 34.21 26.43
N GLN A 228 -44.99 35.25 26.06
CA GLN A 228 -43.53 35.24 26.14
C GLN A 228 -43.02 35.07 27.57
N GLU A 229 -43.66 35.73 28.55
CA GLU A 229 -43.37 35.58 29.98
C GLU A 229 -43.58 34.12 30.44
N ILE A 230 -44.77 33.56 30.18
CA ILE A 230 -45.12 32.19 30.58
C ILE A 230 -44.14 31.17 29.99
N LEU A 231 -43.76 31.34 28.72
CA LEU A 231 -42.87 30.44 28.01
C LEU A 231 -41.37 30.74 28.23
N ASN A 232 -41.05 31.75 29.05
CA ASN A 232 -39.67 32.19 29.33
C ASN A 232 -38.85 32.45 28.04
N HIS A 233 -39.46 33.12 27.05
CA HIS A 233 -38.82 33.40 25.76
C HIS A 233 -37.46 34.10 25.95
N GLY A 234 -36.43 33.62 25.25
CA GLY A 234 -35.06 34.14 25.35
C GLY A 234 -34.29 33.76 26.63
N HIS A 235 -34.92 33.11 27.61
CA HIS A 235 -34.28 32.72 28.88
C HIS A 235 -34.07 31.20 29.04
N THR A 236 -34.64 30.39 28.16
CA THR A 236 -34.51 28.93 28.16
C THR A 236 -33.41 28.44 27.23
N LYS A 237 -32.88 27.25 27.50
CA LYS A 237 -31.80 26.65 26.71
C LYS A 237 -32.22 25.31 26.12
N ALA A 238 -31.68 25.02 24.94
CA ALA A 238 -31.81 23.72 24.31
C ALA A 238 -31.31 22.59 25.25
N ASN A 239 -32.15 21.57 25.44
CA ASN A 239 -31.79 20.36 26.19
C ASN A 239 -31.17 19.29 25.27
N PRO A 240 -30.61 18.19 25.82
CA PRO A 240 -29.99 17.12 25.02
C PRO A 240 -30.87 16.47 23.95
N ILE A 241 -32.21 16.51 24.05
CA ILE A 241 -33.11 15.92 23.05
C ILE A 241 -33.09 16.76 21.76
N HIS A 242 -33.06 18.09 21.85
CA HIS A 242 -32.96 18.97 20.69
C HIS A 242 -31.68 18.72 19.91
N GLU A 243 -30.55 18.62 20.63
CA GLU A 243 -29.26 18.28 20.02
C GLU A 243 -29.32 16.91 19.34
N GLN A 244 -29.91 15.91 20.01
CA GLN A 244 -30.03 14.56 19.47
C GLN A 244 -30.90 14.47 18.20
N ILE A 245 -31.98 15.26 18.11
CA ILE A 245 -32.81 15.34 16.90
C ILE A 245 -32.00 15.85 15.71
N LEU A 246 -31.18 16.90 15.90
CA LEU A 246 -30.31 17.43 14.85
C LEU A 246 -29.13 16.48 14.54
N GLU A 247 -28.60 15.78 15.53
CA GLU A 247 -27.57 14.73 15.33
C GLU A 247 -28.09 13.56 14.49
N LEU A 248 -29.40 13.28 14.51
CA LEU A 248 -30.01 12.28 13.62
C LEU A 248 -29.98 12.69 12.14
N LYS A 249 -29.80 13.99 11.84
CA LYS A 249 -29.77 14.59 10.49
C LYS A 249 -31.02 14.27 9.64
N PRO A 250 -32.24 14.55 10.12
CA PRO A 250 -33.43 14.48 9.26
C PRO A 250 -33.32 15.49 8.10
N LEU A 251 -33.98 15.22 6.97
CA LEU A 251 -34.00 16.17 5.85
C LEU A 251 -34.62 17.50 6.28
N HIS A 252 -35.76 17.45 6.98
CA HIS A 252 -36.42 18.60 7.58
C HIS A 252 -36.81 18.32 9.03
N VAL A 253 -36.81 19.37 9.84
CA VAL A 253 -37.45 19.39 11.16
C VAL A 253 -38.65 20.32 11.05
N VAL A 254 -39.82 19.84 11.46
CA VAL A 254 -41.04 20.66 11.56
C VAL A 254 -41.40 20.76 13.03
N THR A 255 -41.76 21.94 13.51
CA THR A 255 -42.16 22.15 14.91
C THR A 255 -43.40 23.06 14.98
N THR A 256 -44.18 22.84 16.03
CA THR A 256 -45.30 23.73 16.44
C THR A 256 -44.91 24.59 17.64
N ASN A 257 -43.68 24.43 18.12
CA ASN A 257 -43.16 25.18 19.26
C ASN A 257 -42.68 26.57 18.82
N TYR A 258 -42.88 27.54 19.69
CA TYR A 258 -42.45 28.92 19.49
C TYR A 258 -41.04 29.19 20.02
N ASP A 259 -40.52 28.33 20.91
CA ASP A 259 -39.18 28.45 21.49
C ASP A 259 -38.06 28.44 20.43
N THR A 260 -36.86 28.91 20.80
CA THR A 260 -35.71 29.05 19.92
C THR A 260 -34.66 27.94 20.10
N HIS A 261 -35.03 26.80 20.69
CA HIS A 261 -34.04 25.79 21.09
C HIS A 261 -33.31 25.13 19.92
N PHE A 262 -33.96 24.92 18.78
CA PHE A 262 -33.28 24.37 17.60
C PHE A 262 -32.36 25.41 16.95
N GLU A 263 -32.79 26.67 16.94
CA GLU A 263 -32.10 27.82 16.41
C GLU A 263 -30.80 28.08 17.18
N GLN A 264 -30.85 28.05 18.52
CA GLN A 264 -29.67 28.12 19.39
C GLN A 264 -28.58 27.11 18.99
N LEU A 265 -28.97 25.91 18.54
CA LEU A 265 -28.03 24.87 18.10
C LEU A 265 -27.55 25.09 16.66
N ILE A 266 -28.41 25.59 15.77
CA ILE A 266 -28.07 25.91 14.38
C ILE A 266 -27.08 27.08 14.33
N GLU A 267 -27.27 28.10 15.16
CA GLU A 267 -26.40 29.29 15.27
C GLU A 267 -24.96 28.96 15.70
N THR A 268 -24.73 27.81 16.34
CA THR A 268 -23.37 27.33 16.65
C THR A 268 -22.55 27.00 15.39
N GLY A 269 -23.18 26.93 14.21
CA GLY A 269 -22.56 26.54 12.94
C GLY A 269 -22.36 25.03 12.79
N ARG A 270 -22.74 24.22 13.80
CA ARG A 270 -22.58 22.76 13.77
C ARG A 270 -23.60 22.04 12.88
N PHE A 271 -24.77 22.65 12.65
CA PHE A 271 -25.86 22.07 11.87
C PHE A 271 -26.32 23.05 10.78
N GLN A 272 -26.51 22.55 9.55
CA GLN A 272 -26.85 23.39 8.39
C GLN A 272 -28.35 23.31 8.07
N TYR A 273 -29.17 24.07 8.79
CA TYR A 273 -30.61 24.23 8.50
C TYR A 273 -30.94 25.68 8.21
N SER A 274 -31.87 25.94 7.29
CA SER A 274 -32.50 27.26 7.16
C SER A 274 -33.80 27.29 7.97
N VAL A 275 -33.97 28.32 8.80
CA VAL A 275 -35.17 28.52 9.62
C VAL A 275 -36.25 29.17 8.75
N VAL A 276 -37.45 28.61 8.78
CA VAL A 276 -38.63 29.09 8.08
C VAL A 276 -39.74 29.27 9.10
N SER A 277 -40.04 30.51 9.43
CA SER A 277 -41.07 30.90 10.41
C SER A 277 -42.26 31.60 9.78
N GLN A 278 -42.18 31.95 8.51
CA GLN A 278 -43.21 32.62 7.71
C GLN A 278 -43.00 32.31 6.22
N ASP A 279 -44.06 32.51 5.43
CA ASP A 279 -44.05 32.21 3.99
C ASP A 279 -42.94 32.95 3.21
N SER A 280 -42.63 34.18 3.60
CA SER A 280 -41.59 34.99 2.95
C SER A 280 -40.17 34.48 3.17
N ASP A 281 -39.94 33.55 4.11
CA ASP A 281 -38.61 32.99 4.39
C ASP A 281 -38.21 31.93 3.34
N LEU A 282 -39.19 31.22 2.76
CA LEU A 282 -38.96 30.09 1.85
C LEU A 282 -38.03 30.41 0.67
N PRO A 283 -38.18 31.53 -0.06
CA PRO A 283 -37.31 31.87 -1.19
C PRO A 283 -35.85 32.20 -0.82
N TYR A 284 -35.59 32.52 0.45
CA TYR A 284 -34.26 32.93 0.94
C TYR A 284 -33.48 31.81 1.63
N THR A 285 -34.03 30.60 1.65
CA THR A 285 -33.39 29.43 2.24
C THR A 285 -32.07 29.11 1.53
N LYS A 286 -31.00 28.90 2.32
CA LYS A 286 -29.64 28.63 1.82
C LYS A 286 -29.24 27.16 1.93
N SER A 287 -29.94 26.41 2.79
CA SER A 287 -29.72 24.97 2.99
C SER A 287 -30.86 24.17 2.36
N PRO A 288 -30.57 22.99 1.77
CA PRO A 288 -31.62 22.05 1.36
C PRO A 288 -32.41 21.49 2.55
N SER A 289 -31.86 21.57 3.76
CA SER A 289 -32.51 21.15 5.01
C SER A 289 -33.15 22.34 5.73
N LEU A 290 -34.40 22.17 6.16
CA LEU A 290 -35.22 23.25 6.72
C LEU A 290 -35.67 22.93 8.15
N LEU A 291 -35.64 23.94 9.02
CA LEU A 291 -36.40 23.98 10.27
C LEU A 291 -37.65 24.81 10.03
N ILE A 292 -38.82 24.18 10.03
CA ILE A 292 -40.09 24.82 9.73
C ILE A 292 -40.87 24.99 11.02
N LYS A 293 -41.10 26.24 11.42
CA LYS A 293 -41.97 26.60 12.54
C LYS A 293 -43.38 26.80 11.99
N MET A 294 -44.17 25.75 12.03
CA MET A 294 -45.50 25.72 11.40
C MET A 294 -46.43 26.78 12.00
N HIS A 295 -46.28 27.07 13.30
CA HIS A 295 -47.12 28.03 14.01
C HIS A 295 -46.45 29.39 14.22
N GLY A 296 -45.44 29.73 13.41
CA GLY A 296 -44.75 31.01 13.52
C GLY A 296 -43.75 31.09 14.66
N ASP A 297 -43.33 32.32 14.94
CA ASP A 297 -42.24 32.66 15.85
C ASP A 297 -42.58 33.92 16.65
N PHE A 298 -42.07 34.01 17.88
CA PHE A 298 -42.28 35.18 18.74
C PHE A 298 -41.62 36.45 18.22
N ASP A 299 -40.44 36.34 17.61
CA ASP A 299 -39.69 37.48 17.10
C ASP A 299 -40.37 38.06 15.86
N SER A 300 -41.02 37.21 15.07
CA SER A 300 -41.86 37.59 13.90
C SER A 300 -43.29 37.98 14.27
N ARG A 301 -43.72 37.77 15.54
CA ARG A 301 -45.07 38.07 16.07
C ARG A 301 -46.21 37.50 15.23
N ASN A 302 -46.00 36.32 14.66
CA ASN A 302 -46.94 35.64 13.76
C ASN A 302 -47.41 34.29 14.34
N ILE A 303 -47.47 34.19 15.67
CA ILE A 303 -47.81 32.94 16.37
C ILE A 303 -49.25 32.50 16.10
N ILE A 304 -49.49 31.20 15.97
CA ILE A 304 -50.82 30.59 15.80
C ILE A 304 -51.31 29.99 17.11
N PHE A 305 -52.16 30.69 17.85
CA PHE A 305 -52.60 30.24 19.18
C PHE A 305 -54.10 30.41 19.45
N THR A 306 -54.75 31.41 18.84
CA THR A 306 -56.18 31.67 19.05
C THR A 306 -57.05 30.85 18.09
N ASN A 307 -58.34 30.60 18.38
CA ASN A 307 -59.22 29.90 17.42
C ASN A 307 -59.34 30.67 16.10
N HIS A 308 -59.29 32.00 16.16
CA HIS A 308 -59.23 32.81 14.94
C HIS A 308 -58.00 32.45 14.08
N ASP A 309 -56.83 32.27 14.70
CA ASP A 309 -55.60 31.91 13.99
C ASP A 309 -55.69 30.49 13.41
N TYR A 310 -56.14 29.51 14.19
CA TYR A 310 -56.32 28.13 13.75
C TYR A 310 -57.27 28.03 12.53
N ASN A 311 -58.40 28.74 12.56
CA ASN A 311 -59.37 28.73 11.47
C ASN A 311 -58.88 29.43 10.20
N ASN A 312 -58.01 30.44 10.35
CA ASN A 312 -57.45 31.21 9.23
C ASN A 312 -56.05 30.75 8.81
N TYR A 313 -55.56 29.63 9.35
CA TYR A 313 -54.20 29.13 9.11
C TYR A 313 -53.84 29.05 7.62
N SER A 314 -54.73 28.53 6.77
CA SER A 314 -54.51 28.44 5.32
C SER A 314 -54.39 29.78 4.60
N THR A 315 -54.85 30.86 5.22
CA THR A 315 -54.70 32.23 4.70
C THR A 315 -53.45 32.90 5.26
N LEU A 316 -53.08 32.60 6.52
CA LEU A 316 -51.92 33.17 7.20
C LEU A 316 -50.59 32.52 6.75
N PHE A 317 -50.60 31.22 6.47
CA PHE A 317 -49.43 30.41 6.12
C PHE A 317 -49.64 29.51 4.87
N PRO A 318 -50.16 30.03 3.73
CA PRO A 318 -50.50 29.20 2.57
C PRO A 318 -49.31 28.42 1.98
N LEU A 319 -48.11 29.03 1.90
CA LEU A 319 -46.94 28.37 1.33
C LEU A 319 -46.33 27.35 2.30
N VAL A 320 -46.22 27.69 3.58
CA VAL A 320 -45.77 26.76 4.62
C VAL A 320 -46.73 25.57 4.72
N GLU A 321 -48.06 25.80 4.72
CA GLU A 321 -49.05 24.71 4.69
C GLU A 321 -48.88 23.82 3.45
N GLY A 322 -48.76 24.41 2.26
CA GLY A 322 -48.54 23.69 1.00
C GLY A 322 -47.27 22.84 1.04
N TYR A 323 -46.20 23.38 1.61
CA TYR A 323 -44.93 22.68 1.79
C TYR A 323 -45.08 21.47 2.75
N VAL A 324 -45.71 21.68 3.91
CA VAL A 324 -45.94 20.61 4.91
C VAL A 324 -46.83 19.51 4.33
N LYS A 325 -47.88 19.85 3.55
CA LYS A 325 -48.67 18.87 2.78
C LYS A 325 -47.79 18.04 1.83
N GLY A 326 -46.88 18.69 1.11
CA GLY A 326 -45.91 18.02 0.25
C GLY A 326 -44.96 17.08 1.00
N LEU A 327 -44.57 17.42 2.22
CA LEU A 327 -43.77 16.54 3.09
C LEU A 327 -44.55 15.26 3.44
N PHE A 328 -45.80 15.39 3.91
CA PHE A 328 -46.65 14.24 4.23
C PHE A 328 -46.95 13.36 3.00
N ALA A 329 -47.01 13.94 1.81
CA ALA A 329 -47.27 13.20 0.58
C ALA A 329 -46.04 12.41 0.06
N SER A 330 -44.82 12.85 0.36
CA SER A 330 -43.60 12.34 -0.30
C SER A 330 -42.50 11.80 0.63
N LYS A 331 -42.60 12.03 1.94
CA LYS A 331 -41.57 11.74 2.94
C LYS A 331 -42.11 10.87 4.07
N LEU A 332 -41.20 10.28 4.86
CA LEU A 332 -41.55 9.58 6.09
C LEU A 332 -41.46 10.56 7.26
N VAL A 333 -42.59 10.81 7.93
CA VAL A 333 -42.69 11.72 9.07
C VAL A 333 -42.66 10.94 10.39
N LEU A 334 -41.80 11.35 11.32
CA LEU A 334 -41.71 10.83 12.69
C LEU A 334 -42.05 11.93 13.70
N PHE A 335 -43.15 11.76 14.42
CA PHE A 335 -43.56 12.64 15.52
C PHE A 335 -42.82 12.29 16.82
N VAL A 336 -42.23 13.30 17.46
CA VAL A 336 -41.49 13.20 18.73
C VAL A 336 -42.00 14.26 19.71
N GLY A 337 -42.34 13.86 20.93
CA GLY A 337 -42.86 14.78 21.95
C GLY A 337 -44.22 15.42 21.60
N PHE A 338 -45.01 14.77 20.74
CA PHE A 338 -46.26 15.31 20.21
C PHE A 338 -47.49 14.58 20.78
N SER A 339 -48.55 15.31 21.14
CA SER A 339 -49.81 14.76 21.68
C SER A 339 -50.87 14.45 20.63
N PHE A 340 -50.67 14.91 19.38
CA PHE A 340 -51.61 14.76 18.27
C PHE A 340 -53.00 15.37 18.53
N THR A 341 -53.00 16.55 19.15
CA THR A 341 -54.21 17.33 19.50
C THR A 341 -54.36 18.61 18.67
N ASP A 342 -53.45 18.83 17.72
CA ASP A 342 -53.37 20.04 16.91
C ASP A 342 -54.40 20.03 15.76
N PRO A 343 -55.30 21.04 15.67
CA PRO A 343 -56.33 21.09 14.64
C PRO A 343 -55.79 21.26 13.21
N ASN A 344 -54.77 22.11 13.01
CA ASN A 344 -54.23 22.37 11.68
C ASN A 344 -53.49 21.14 11.13
N LEU A 345 -52.76 20.44 11.98
CA LEU A 345 -52.12 19.18 11.59
C LEU A 345 -53.13 18.08 11.21
N ASP A 346 -54.21 17.92 11.99
CA ASP A 346 -55.27 16.94 11.69
C ASP A 346 -55.92 17.24 10.33
N GLN A 347 -56.17 18.53 10.03
CA GLN A 347 -56.71 18.97 8.74
C GLN A 347 -55.74 18.69 7.59
N ILE A 348 -54.45 19.02 7.75
CA ILE A 348 -53.40 18.74 6.76
C ILE A 348 -53.34 17.24 6.45
N LEU A 349 -53.32 16.39 7.49
CA LEU A 349 -53.25 14.94 7.33
C LEU A 349 -54.50 14.37 6.67
N LYS A 350 -55.71 14.82 7.06
CA LYS A 350 -56.96 14.43 6.39
C LYS A 350 -57.00 14.85 4.93
N SER A 351 -56.47 16.04 4.62
CA SER A 351 -56.37 16.53 3.24
C SER A 351 -55.44 15.64 2.40
N VAL A 352 -54.23 15.34 2.88
CA VAL A 352 -53.27 14.50 2.16
C VAL A 352 -53.76 13.05 2.04
N THR A 353 -54.27 12.46 3.12
CA THR A 353 -54.82 11.09 3.13
C THR A 353 -56.05 10.96 2.22
N GLY A 354 -56.90 11.98 2.15
CA GLY A 354 -58.05 12.01 1.25
C GLY A 354 -57.66 12.03 -0.24
N ILE A 355 -56.54 12.69 -0.57
CA ILE A 355 -56.00 12.75 -1.94
C ILE A 355 -55.31 11.43 -2.31
N LEU A 356 -54.41 10.92 -1.46
CA LEU A 356 -53.57 9.75 -1.75
C LEU A 356 -54.26 8.41 -1.48
N LYS A 357 -55.29 8.37 -0.62
CA LYS A 357 -56.05 7.16 -0.27
C LYS A 357 -55.12 6.00 0.15
N GLU A 358 -55.14 4.88 -0.58
CA GLU A 358 -54.39 3.66 -0.28
C GLU A 358 -52.87 3.84 -0.44
N ASP A 359 -52.43 4.80 -1.25
CA ASP A 359 -51.00 5.10 -1.48
C ASP A 359 -50.39 5.98 -0.38
N THR A 360 -51.16 6.35 0.66
CA THR A 360 -50.69 7.23 1.73
C THR A 360 -49.61 6.56 2.57
N GLN A 361 -48.42 7.17 2.63
CA GLN A 361 -47.39 6.80 3.60
C GLN A 361 -47.82 7.26 5.01
N ARG A 362 -48.14 6.30 5.88
CA ARG A 362 -48.55 6.60 7.26
C ARG A 362 -47.41 7.23 8.06
N PRO A 363 -47.65 8.34 8.80
CA PRO A 363 -46.69 8.88 9.74
C PRO A 363 -46.46 7.96 10.95
N TYR A 364 -45.28 8.07 11.56
CA TYR A 364 -44.92 7.35 12.78
C TYR A 364 -45.02 8.27 14.00
N LEU A 365 -45.57 7.77 15.11
CA LEU A 365 -45.65 8.50 16.38
C LEU A 365 -44.90 7.74 17.47
N LEU A 366 -43.91 8.39 18.09
CA LEU A 366 -43.25 7.89 19.29
C LEU A 366 -44.18 8.07 20.51
N PHE A 367 -44.73 6.97 21.00
CA PHE A 367 -45.63 6.98 22.16
C PHE A 367 -44.91 6.49 23.41
N ILE A 368 -44.80 7.34 24.43
CA ILE A 368 -44.21 6.99 25.73
C ILE A 368 -45.34 7.00 26.77
N PRO A 369 -45.72 5.84 27.34
CA PRO A 369 -46.79 5.79 28.33
C PRO A 369 -46.40 6.51 29.62
N SER A 370 -47.34 7.29 30.16
CA SER A 370 -47.21 7.95 31.48
C SER A 370 -47.19 6.89 32.59
N THR A 371 -46.17 6.93 33.44
CA THR A 371 -45.95 6.01 34.56
C THR A 371 -46.95 6.25 35.69
N GLY A 372 -48.15 5.68 35.55
CA GLY A 372 -49.18 5.65 36.59
C GLY A 372 -49.82 4.27 36.64
N SER A 373 -49.44 3.45 37.62
CA SER A 373 -49.92 2.08 37.86
C SER A 373 -51.36 2.06 38.38
N ASN A 374 -52.35 2.29 37.52
CA ASN A 374 -53.77 2.09 37.82
C ASN A 374 -54.50 1.46 36.62
N ALA A 375 -55.47 0.56 36.86
CA ALA A 375 -56.25 -0.11 35.79
C ALA A 375 -57.07 0.85 34.90
N ILE A 376 -57.26 2.10 35.34
CA ILE A 376 -57.98 3.15 34.63
C ILE A 376 -57.07 3.89 33.62
N SER A 377 -55.79 4.10 33.95
CA SER A 377 -54.82 4.72 33.05
C SER A 377 -54.49 3.82 31.86
N SER A 378 -54.45 2.50 32.08
CA SER A 378 -54.22 1.50 31.01
C SER A 378 -55.40 1.40 30.02
N ARG A 379 -56.65 1.53 30.49
CA ARG A 379 -57.85 1.57 29.62
C ARG A 379 -57.92 2.85 28.78
N LYS A 380 -57.69 4.03 29.39
CA LYS A 380 -57.65 5.32 28.68
C LYS A 380 -56.52 5.39 27.65
N SER A 381 -55.35 4.81 27.97
CA SER A 381 -54.22 4.72 27.03
C SER A 381 -54.56 3.84 25.82
N LYS A 382 -55.18 2.66 26.02
CA LYS A 382 -55.61 1.77 24.93
C LYS A 382 -56.67 2.39 24.01
N SER A 383 -57.65 3.12 24.56
CA SER A 383 -58.65 3.83 23.75
C SER A 383 -58.03 4.97 22.94
N ASN A 384 -57.06 5.70 23.50
CA ASN A 384 -56.37 6.76 22.79
C ASN A 384 -55.49 6.23 21.66
N ILE A 385 -54.73 5.15 21.91
CA ILE A 385 -53.93 4.47 20.88
C ILE A 385 -54.81 3.95 19.74
N LYS A 386 -56.00 3.42 20.04
CA LYS A 386 -56.96 2.99 19.02
C LYS A 386 -57.39 4.17 18.14
N ARG A 387 -57.80 5.29 18.74
CA ARG A 387 -58.17 6.52 18.01
C ARG A 387 -57.04 7.02 17.12
N LEU A 388 -55.80 7.03 17.61
CA LEU A 388 -54.64 7.48 16.83
C LEU A 388 -54.31 6.55 15.65
N ARG A 389 -54.50 5.23 15.80
CA ARG A 389 -54.39 4.27 14.70
C ARG A 389 -55.50 4.45 13.66
N GLU A 390 -56.72 4.70 14.09
CA GLU A 390 -57.87 5.02 13.22
C GLU A 390 -57.65 6.35 12.47
N ALA A 391 -56.93 7.30 13.07
CA ALA A 391 -56.49 8.54 12.41
C ALA A 391 -55.34 8.35 11.41
N GLY A 392 -54.91 7.10 11.14
CA GLY A 392 -53.92 6.80 10.11
C GLY A 392 -52.46 6.80 10.58
N LEU A 393 -52.19 6.86 11.89
CA LEU A 393 -50.83 6.86 12.44
C LEU A 393 -50.32 5.45 12.75
N THR A 394 -49.01 5.26 12.55
CA THR A 394 -48.28 4.08 13.03
C THR A 394 -47.68 4.36 14.40
N ILE A 395 -48.22 3.73 15.44
CA ILE A 395 -47.78 3.95 16.82
C ILE A 395 -46.58 3.07 17.14
N LEU A 396 -45.48 3.69 17.58
CA LEU A 396 -44.27 3.03 18.02
C LEU A 396 -44.37 2.70 19.51
N GLU A 397 -44.90 1.52 19.80
CA GLU A 397 -44.86 0.93 21.15
C GLU A 397 -43.61 0.06 21.28
N TYR A 398 -42.82 0.27 22.33
CA TYR A 398 -41.63 -0.52 22.60
C TYR A 398 -41.50 -0.87 24.08
N ASP A 399 -40.81 -1.99 24.31
CA ASP A 399 -40.39 -2.40 25.64
C ASP A 399 -39.19 -1.56 26.10
N ASN A 400 -39.32 -0.89 27.24
CA ASN A 400 -38.27 0.00 27.76
C ASN A 400 -37.01 -0.76 28.12
N ASP A 401 -37.13 -2.01 28.59
CA ASP A 401 -35.98 -2.83 28.95
C ASP A 401 -35.14 -3.15 27.70
N SER A 402 -35.80 -3.47 26.60
CA SER A 402 -35.16 -3.71 25.29
C SER A 402 -34.44 -2.47 24.74
N ILE A 403 -35.04 -1.28 24.77
CA ILE A 403 -34.36 -0.05 24.33
C ILE A 403 -33.22 0.33 25.28
N SER A 404 -33.41 0.21 26.59
CA SER A 404 -32.39 0.51 27.59
C SER A 404 -31.19 -0.45 27.45
N LEU A 405 -31.44 -1.74 27.27
CA LEU A 405 -30.39 -2.74 27.02
C LEU A 405 -29.59 -2.40 25.77
N TYR A 406 -30.24 -2.00 24.68
CA TYR A 406 -29.54 -1.57 23.46
C TYR A 406 -28.73 -0.30 23.73
N PHE A 407 -29.34 0.71 24.34
CA PHE A 407 -28.72 2.00 24.65
C PHE A 407 -27.45 1.84 25.50
N GLU A 408 -27.49 1.05 26.57
CA GLU A 408 -26.34 0.79 27.44
C GLU A 408 -25.14 0.24 26.67
N GLN A 409 -25.38 -0.45 25.56
CA GLN A 409 -24.33 -1.06 24.74
C GLN A 409 -23.78 -0.15 23.65
N ILE A 410 -24.45 0.96 23.34
CA ILE A 410 -24.03 1.95 22.31
C ILE A 410 -23.65 3.32 22.90
N CYS A 411 -24.05 3.62 24.13
CA CYS A 411 -23.92 4.94 24.72
C CYS A 411 -22.45 5.32 25.01
N SER A 412 -22.15 6.60 24.87
CA SER A 412 -20.90 7.22 25.31
C SER A 412 -21.02 7.76 26.74
N GLU A 413 -19.88 8.08 27.37
CA GLU A 413 -19.88 8.78 28.66
C GLU A 413 -20.58 10.15 28.60
N ARG A 414 -20.53 10.82 27.43
CA ARG A 414 -21.28 12.05 27.18
C ARG A 414 -22.79 11.78 27.19
N ASP A 415 -23.25 10.69 26.58
CA ASP A 415 -24.67 10.33 26.56
C ASP A 415 -25.20 10.05 27.98
N LYS A 416 -24.43 9.33 28.80
CA LYS A 416 -24.78 9.10 30.21
C LYS A 416 -24.84 10.39 31.03
N ALA A 417 -23.96 11.36 30.75
CA ALA A 417 -24.01 12.67 31.38
C ALA A 417 -25.25 13.47 30.95
N ASN A 418 -25.63 13.38 29.68
CA ASN A 418 -26.85 14.00 29.14
C ASN A 418 -28.12 13.47 29.81
N LEU A 419 -28.19 12.16 30.09
CA LEU A 419 -29.37 11.56 30.76
C LEU A 419 -29.68 12.16 32.14
N LYS A 420 -28.68 12.69 32.86
CA LYS A 420 -28.87 13.31 34.19
C LYS A 420 -29.64 14.63 34.14
N GLN A 421 -29.77 15.23 32.96
CA GLN A 421 -30.43 16.52 32.74
C GLN A 421 -31.91 16.35 32.32
N LEU A 422 -32.37 15.11 32.14
CA LEU A 422 -33.67 14.81 31.53
C LEU A 422 -34.61 14.16 32.55
N SER A 423 -35.91 14.44 32.44
CA SER A 423 -36.97 13.72 33.15
C SER A 423 -37.04 12.25 32.72
N GLU A 424 -37.82 11.41 33.44
CA GLU A 424 -38.01 10.00 33.07
C GLU A 424 -38.51 9.81 31.62
N ARG A 425 -39.41 10.71 31.17
CA ARG A 425 -39.92 10.73 29.81
C ARG A 425 -38.87 11.24 28.82
N GLY A 426 -38.08 12.23 29.21
CA GLY A 426 -36.97 12.74 28.44
C GLY A 426 -35.88 11.70 28.20
N ILE A 427 -35.51 10.94 29.23
CA ILE A 427 -34.56 9.81 29.15
C ILE A 427 -35.02 8.80 28.10
N LYS A 428 -36.29 8.36 28.16
CA LYS A 428 -36.85 7.39 27.20
C LYS A 428 -36.82 7.92 25.76
N THR A 429 -37.14 9.20 25.57
CA THR A 429 -37.09 9.87 24.26
C THR A 429 -35.67 9.93 23.72
N PHE A 430 -34.72 10.38 24.54
CA PHE A 430 -33.31 10.47 24.18
C PHE A 430 -32.72 9.10 23.82
N GLN A 431 -32.98 8.09 24.65
CA GLN A 431 -32.54 6.71 24.38
C GLN A 431 -33.08 6.20 23.04
N PHE A 432 -34.39 6.38 22.77
CA PHE A 432 -34.98 5.97 21.49
C PHE A 432 -34.32 6.67 20.29
N LEU A 433 -34.11 7.99 20.36
CA LEU A 433 -33.45 8.73 19.29
C LEU A 433 -31.99 8.31 19.09
N LYS A 434 -31.26 7.99 20.18
CA LYS A 434 -29.91 7.42 20.08
C LYS A 434 -29.91 6.02 19.47
N VAL A 435 -30.91 5.19 19.79
CA VAL A 435 -31.11 3.90 19.11
C VAL A 435 -31.32 4.12 17.61
N LEU A 436 -32.23 5.01 17.18
CA LEU A 436 -32.43 5.32 15.75
C LEU A 436 -31.16 5.84 15.07
N GLU A 437 -30.33 6.59 15.77
CA GLU A 437 -29.07 7.07 15.22
C GLU A 437 -28.06 5.94 14.98
N ALA A 438 -27.91 5.04 15.96
CA ALA A 438 -26.91 3.98 15.96
C ALA A 438 -27.37 2.66 15.32
N PHE A 439 -28.67 2.54 15.00
CA PHE A 439 -29.24 1.34 14.40
C PHE A 439 -28.73 1.16 12.96
N ASP A 440 -27.96 0.12 12.75
CA ASP A 440 -27.44 -0.38 11.48
C ASP A 440 -28.43 -1.42 10.93
N LEU A 441 -29.12 -1.03 9.85
CA LEU A 441 -30.11 -1.86 9.17
C LEU A 441 -29.63 -3.27 8.84
N PHE A 442 -28.36 -3.42 8.50
CA PHE A 442 -27.79 -4.72 8.17
C PHE A 442 -27.31 -5.41 9.45
N SER A 443 -26.38 -4.79 10.18
CA SER A 443 -25.73 -5.43 11.34
C SER A 443 -26.73 -5.81 12.44
N ASP A 444 -27.68 -4.93 12.79
CA ASP A 444 -28.69 -5.27 13.81
C ASP A 444 -29.64 -6.35 13.34
N THR A 445 -29.95 -6.38 12.04
CA THR A 445 -30.78 -7.48 11.55
C THR A 445 -30.04 -8.81 11.57
N LEU A 446 -28.75 -8.75 11.27
CA LEU A 446 -27.88 -9.89 11.20
C LEU A 446 -27.51 -10.45 12.59
N GLU A 447 -27.43 -9.60 13.61
CA GLU A 447 -27.09 -10.00 14.98
C GLU A 447 -28.12 -10.98 15.59
N ASN A 448 -29.30 -11.12 14.98
CA ASN A 448 -30.32 -12.13 15.33
C ASN A 448 -30.06 -13.52 14.75
N SER A 449 -29.23 -13.56 13.71
CA SER A 449 -28.95 -14.79 12.99
C SER A 449 -27.97 -15.64 13.79
N SER A 450 -27.89 -16.93 13.46
CA SER A 450 -26.88 -17.81 14.05
C SER A 450 -25.47 -17.25 13.77
N ILE A 451 -24.48 -17.59 14.61
CA ILE A 451 -23.09 -17.12 14.40
C ILE A 451 -22.54 -17.46 13.01
N GLU A 452 -22.98 -18.59 12.46
CA GLU A 452 -22.68 -19.04 11.10
C GLU A 452 -23.25 -18.08 10.05
N GLN A 453 -24.55 -17.75 10.15
CA GLN A 453 -25.19 -16.80 9.25
C GLN A 453 -24.61 -15.38 9.42
N GLN A 454 -24.26 -14.98 10.64
CA GLN A 454 -23.54 -13.73 10.91
C GLN A 454 -22.23 -13.67 10.14
N PHE A 455 -21.42 -14.74 10.23
CA PHE A 455 -20.15 -14.84 9.52
C PHE A 455 -20.34 -14.79 8.00
N VAL A 456 -21.24 -15.62 7.48
CA VAL A 456 -21.52 -15.72 6.03
C VAL A 456 -22.01 -14.39 5.48
N ASN A 457 -23.08 -13.81 6.04
CA ASN A 457 -23.67 -12.59 5.50
C ASN A 457 -22.72 -11.39 5.61
N SER A 458 -21.96 -11.30 6.70
CA SER A 458 -21.04 -10.17 6.91
C SER A 458 -19.86 -10.14 5.96
N ILE A 459 -19.35 -11.31 5.58
CA ILE A 459 -18.25 -11.41 4.62
C ILE A 459 -18.79 -11.42 3.19
N ASN A 460 -19.80 -12.24 2.88
CA ASN A 460 -20.30 -12.40 1.51
C ASN A 460 -21.05 -11.17 0.98
N ARG A 461 -21.48 -10.22 1.81
CA ARG A 461 -21.94 -8.91 1.27
C ARG A 461 -20.86 -8.18 0.48
N PHE A 462 -19.58 -8.51 0.72
CA PHE A 462 -18.44 -7.99 -0.02
C PHE A 462 -18.00 -8.95 -1.14
N SER A 463 -18.83 -9.92 -1.56
CA SER A 463 -18.41 -10.94 -2.55
C SER A 463 -18.01 -10.38 -3.93
N GLU A 464 -18.33 -9.11 -4.20
CA GLU A 464 -17.89 -8.38 -5.39
C GLU A 464 -16.45 -7.80 -5.24
N LEU A 465 -15.95 -7.66 -4.01
CA LEU A 465 -14.54 -7.40 -3.74
C LEU A 465 -13.77 -8.71 -3.81
N GLY A 466 -12.52 -8.67 -4.25
CA GLY A 466 -11.61 -9.80 -4.07
C GLY A 466 -10.87 -9.77 -2.73
N ALA A 467 -10.79 -8.61 -2.07
CA ALA A 467 -10.23 -8.47 -0.73
C ALA A 467 -10.90 -7.31 0.03
N ILE A 468 -11.29 -7.56 1.28
CA ILE A 468 -11.91 -6.58 2.18
C ILE A 468 -10.81 -5.87 2.97
N PRO A 469 -10.87 -4.54 3.15
CA PRO A 469 -9.95 -3.85 4.05
C PRO A 469 -9.97 -4.44 5.46
N GLY A 470 -8.80 -4.75 6.03
CA GLY A 470 -8.70 -5.35 7.37
C GLY A 470 -9.45 -4.55 8.43
N LYS A 471 -9.36 -3.21 8.38
CA LYS A 471 -10.09 -2.29 9.26
C LYS A 471 -11.61 -2.42 9.17
N VAL A 472 -12.14 -2.78 8.00
CA VAL A 472 -13.57 -3.03 7.81
C VAL A 472 -13.93 -4.39 8.40
N ILE A 473 -13.13 -5.45 8.19
CA ILE A 473 -13.34 -6.76 8.83
C ILE A 473 -13.38 -6.63 10.36
N GLU A 474 -12.46 -5.84 10.94
CA GLU A 474 -12.42 -5.57 12.40
C GLU A 474 -13.72 -4.93 12.94
N SER A 475 -14.46 -4.23 12.08
CA SER A 475 -15.59 -3.38 12.46
C SER A 475 -16.97 -4.03 12.29
N ILE A 476 -17.03 -5.25 11.75
CA ILE A 476 -18.28 -5.91 11.36
C ILE A 476 -18.55 -7.14 12.22
N SER A 477 -19.81 -7.51 12.42
CA SER A 477 -20.19 -8.76 13.08
C SER A 477 -19.71 -9.96 12.25
N PRO A 478 -19.48 -11.15 12.83
CA PRO A 478 -19.32 -11.43 14.25
C PRO A 478 -17.93 -11.06 14.80
N PHE A 479 -17.04 -10.45 14.01
CA PHE A 479 -15.67 -10.11 14.45
C PHE A 479 -15.67 -9.00 15.51
N ARG A 480 -16.59 -8.05 15.39
CA ARG A 480 -16.89 -7.01 16.38
C ARG A 480 -17.82 -7.54 17.48
N ILE A 481 -17.57 -7.12 18.71
CA ILE A 481 -18.29 -7.58 19.92
C ILE A 481 -19.20 -6.51 20.49
N LYS A 482 -18.89 -5.21 20.33
CA LYS A 482 -19.74 -4.09 20.76
C LYS A 482 -19.86 -3.04 19.67
N LYS A 483 -21.01 -2.37 19.62
CA LYS A 483 -21.24 -1.18 18.81
C LYS A 483 -20.67 0.05 19.53
N TYR A 484 -19.47 0.47 19.17
CA TYR A 484 -18.81 1.59 19.84
C TYR A 484 -19.38 2.96 19.43
N SER A 485 -19.48 3.87 20.42
CA SER A 485 -19.38 5.31 20.15
C SER A 485 -17.94 5.67 19.78
N ARG A 486 -17.75 6.76 19.00
CA ARG A 486 -16.50 7.15 18.32
C ARG A 486 -15.20 7.17 19.16
N ASN A 487 -15.25 7.08 20.50
CA ASN A 487 -14.13 7.40 21.40
C ASN A 487 -13.55 6.26 22.26
N GLN A 488 -13.96 4.99 22.11
CA GLN A 488 -13.33 3.88 22.85
C GLN A 488 -12.87 2.75 21.90
N PRO A 489 -11.58 2.35 21.89
CA PRO A 489 -11.04 1.41 20.91
C PRO A 489 -10.75 -0.02 21.42
N SER A 490 -11.01 -0.38 22.68
CA SER A 490 -10.23 -1.48 23.30
C SER A 490 -10.65 -2.92 23.01
N THR A 491 -11.80 -3.23 22.38
CA THR A 491 -12.32 -4.62 22.45
C THR A 491 -12.81 -5.26 21.14
N ASN A 492 -12.59 -4.59 20.01
CA ASN A 492 -12.88 -5.14 18.68
C ASN A 492 -11.86 -6.19 18.25
N ALA A 493 -12.19 -6.95 17.20
CA ALA A 493 -11.19 -7.71 16.49
C ALA A 493 -10.04 -6.79 16.04
N SER A 494 -8.83 -7.34 15.97
CA SER A 494 -7.66 -6.60 15.51
C SER A 494 -6.81 -7.47 14.63
N PHE A 495 -6.49 -6.93 13.46
CA PHE A 495 -5.60 -7.54 12.52
C PHE A 495 -4.16 -7.30 12.97
N ARG A 496 -3.46 -8.40 13.27
CA ARG A 496 -2.02 -8.42 13.50
C ARG A 496 -1.33 -8.88 12.23
N TYR A 497 -0.81 -7.91 11.52
CA TYR A 497 0.05 -8.11 10.36
C TYR A 497 1.44 -8.68 10.72
N GLY A 498 1.72 -8.94 12.01
CA GLY A 498 2.91 -9.66 12.49
C GLY A 498 2.95 -11.14 12.08
N SER A 499 3.78 -11.94 12.75
CA SER A 499 4.36 -13.24 12.33
C SER A 499 3.48 -14.28 11.59
N ASN A 500 2.15 -14.20 11.60
CA ASN A 500 1.27 -15.15 10.90
C ASN A 500 -0.02 -14.55 10.27
N PHE A 501 -0.08 -13.24 10.00
CA PHE A 501 -1.26 -12.57 9.40
C PHE A 501 -2.58 -12.95 10.12
N GLU A 502 -2.66 -12.56 11.39
CA GLU A 502 -3.67 -13.02 12.33
C GLU A 502 -4.80 -12.02 12.49
N LEU A 503 -6.05 -12.51 12.48
CA LEU A 503 -7.19 -11.76 12.99
C LEU A 503 -7.49 -12.20 14.41
N GLU A 504 -7.26 -11.32 15.39
CA GLU A 504 -7.58 -11.59 16.78
C GLU A 504 -9.03 -11.19 17.07
N THR A 505 -9.78 -12.00 17.83
CA THR A 505 -11.13 -11.64 18.29
C THR A 505 -11.40 -12.16 19.71
N LEU A 506 -12.25 -11.49 20.48
CA LEU A 506 -12.76 -12.00 21.77
C LEU A 506 -14.11 -12.73 21.61
N ASN A 507 -14.62 -12.93 20.39
CA ASN A 507 -15.94 -13.54 20.16
C ASN A 507 -15.85 -15.07 20.26
N GLU A 508 -16.11 -15.62 21.46
CA GLU A 508 -16.10 -17.06 21.72
C GLU A 508 -17.10 -17.85 20.87
N GLY A 509 -18.23 -17.25 20.48
CA GLY A 509 -19.21 -17.89 19.61
C GLY A 509 -18.60 -18.17 18.23
N LEU A 510 -17.93 -17.17 17.66
CA LEU A 510 -17.21 -17.27 16.39
C LEU A 510 -16.06 -18.28 16.49
N LEU A 511 -15.23 -18.17 17.53
CA LEU A 511 -14.10 -19.09 17.73
C LEU A 511 -14.57 -20.55 17.87
N SER A 512 -15.65 -20.78 18.62
CA SER A 512 -16.25 -22.11 18.79
C SER A 512 -16.82 -22.66 17.47
N PHE A 513 -17.46 -21.80 16.68
CA PHE A 513 -17.93 -22.17 15.34
C PHE A 513 -16.78 -22.55 14.40
N LEU A 514 -15.72 -21.73 14.33
CA LEU A 514 -14.55 -22.01 13.52
C LEU A 514 -13.81 -23.27 13.99
N LYS A 515 -13.73 -23.52 15.30
CA LYS A 515 -13.15 -24.77 15.85
C LYS A 515 -13.90 -26.01 15.36
N LYS A 516 -15.23 -25.95 15.24
CA LYS A 516 -16.04 -27.05 14.71
C LYS A 516 -15.77 -27.32 13.22
N LEU A 517 -15.30 -26.31 12.47
CA LEU A 517 -14.92 -26.45 11.07
C LEU A 517 -13.46 -26.91 10.89
N SER A 518 -12.60 -26.67 11.87
CA SER A 518 -11.20 -27.06 11.81
C SER A 518 -10.98 -28.54 12.08
N ASN A 519 -9.95 -29.12 11.47
CA ASN A 519 -9.44 -30.45 11.83
C ASN A 519 -8.67 -30.43 13.17
N ASP A 520 -8.15 -31.59 13.59
CA ASP A 520 -7.40 -31.74 14.85
C ASP A 520 -6.12 -30.88 14.93
N SER A 521 -5.57 -30.48 13.78
CA SER A 521 -4.41 -29.57 13.73
C SER A 521 -4.78 -28.08 13.75
N GLY A 522 -6.07 -27.76 13.89
CA GLY A 522 -6.59 -26.39 13.92
C GLY A 522 -6.63 -25.74 12.53
N GLU A 523 -6.74 -26.52 11.46
CA GLU A 523 -6.76 -26.03 10.07
C GLU A 523 -8.14 -26.21 9.45
N ILE A 524 -8.67 -25.14 8.85
CA ILE A 524 -9.85 -25.17 7.98
C ILE A 524 -9.36 -25.21 6.54
N LYS A 525 -9.69 -26.28 5.82
CA LYS A 525 -9.47 -26.40 4.38
C LYS A 525 -10.69 -25.91 3.62
N PHE A 526 -10.48 -25.05 2.63
CA PHE A 526 -11.54 -24.48 1.79
C PHE A 526 -11.16 -24.58 0.30
N GLU A 527 -12.12 -24.86 -0.58
CA GLU A 527 -11.87 -25.00 -2.02
C GLU A 527 -11.84 -23.65 -2.73
N ARG A 528 -10.94 -23.46 -3.71
CA ARG A 528 -10.93 -22.27 -4.58
C ARG A 528 -11.74 -22.54 -5.85
N ASN A 529 -12.53 -21.55 -6.30
CA ASN A 529 -13.20 -21.54 -7.61
C ASN A 529 -14.15 -22.72 -7.92
N LYS A 530 -15.28 -22.84 -7.21
CA LYS A 530 -16.47 -23.55 -7.74
C LYS A 530 -17.62 -22.58 -7.95
N VAL A 531 -18.33 -22.76 -9.06
CA VAL A 531 -19.59 -22.08 -9.38
C VAL A 531 -20.58 -22.32 -8.24
N LYS A 532 -21.18 -21.23 -7.73
CA LYS A 532 -22.13 -21.23 -6.60
C LYS A 532 -23.18 -22.36 -6.73
N SER A 533 -23.16 -23.30 -5.79
CA SER A 533 -24.13 -24.36 -5.56
C SER A 533 -24.49 -24.47 -4.07
N ASN A 534 -25.78 -24.39 -3.76
CA ASN A 534 -26.44 -24.56 -2.45
C ASN A 534 -25.59 -24.66 -1.15
N GLY A 535 -25.70 -23.64 -0.28
CA GLY A 535 -25.50 -23.70 1.19
C GLY A 535 -24.07 -23.94 1.70
N LYS A 536 -23.43 -25.06 1.33
CA LYS A 536 -22.01 -25.34 1.65
C LYS A 536 -21.05 -24.38 0.93
N ASP A 537 -21.47 -23.84 -0.21
CA ASP A 537 -20.64 -22.93 -0.99
C ASP A 537 -20.54 -21.52 -0.39
N GLU A 538 -21.47 -21.11 0.48
CA GLU A 538 -21.47 -19.76 1.05
C GLU A 538 -20.40 -19.59 2.15
N ILE A 539 -20.23 -20.58 3.03
CA ILE A 539 -19.15 -20.59 4.04
C ILE A 539 -17.79 -20.67 3.35
N ASN A 540 -17.68 -21.53 2.33
CA ASN A 540 -16.46 -21.68 1.55
C ASN A 540 -16.06 -20.36 0.87
N SER A 541 -17.03 -19.68 0.25
CA SER A 541 -16.83 -18.35 -0.35
C SER A 541 -16.41 -17.30 0.69
N ALA A 542 -17.01 -17.32 1.87
CA ALA A 542 -16.65 -16.40 2.95
C ALA A 542 -15.23 -16.65 3.47
N LEU A 543 -14.84 -17.93 3.64
CA LEU A 543 -13.47 -18.30 4.04
C LEU A 543 -12.44 -17.93 2.98
N GLU A 544 -12.76 -18.13 1.69
CA GLU A 544 -11.91 -17.73 0.57
C GLU A 544 -11.70 -16.21 0.54
N LEU A 545 -12.78 -15.42 0.63
CA LEU A 545 -12.69 -13.96 0.64
C LEU A 545 -11.93 -13.45 1.89
N LEU A 546 -12.14 -14.06 3.05
CA LEU A 546 -11.43 -13.69 4.27
C LEU A 546 -9.93 -13.99 4.16
N HIS A 547 -9.56 -15.16 3.64
CA HIS A 547 -8.18 -15.53 3.35
C HIS A 547 -7.56 -14.56 2.33
N ASP A 548 -8.26 -14.28 1.24
CA ASP A 548 -7.81 -13.37 0.19
C ASP A 548 -7.76 -11.90 0.65
N SER A 549 -8.42 -11.57 1.78
CA SER A 549 -8.25 -10.30 2.49
C SER A 549 -7.00 -10.24 3.38
N GLY A 550 -6.17 -11.29 3.35
CA GLY A 550 -4.94 -11.41 4.11
C GLY A 550 -5.10 -12.13 5.45
N VAL A 551 -6.29 -12.59 5.86
CA VAL A 551 -6.47 -13.30 7.13
C VAL A 551 -6.05 -14.77 6.96
N LEU A 552 -4.82 -15.12 7.34
CA LEU A 552 -4.34 -16.50 7.24
C LEU A 552 -4.66 -17.34 8.48
N SER A 553 -4.89 -16.68 9.62
CA SER A 553 -5.38 -17.36 10.82
C SER A 553 -6.23 -16.45 11.70
N ILE A 554 -7.09 -17.07 12.49
CA ILE A 554 -7.96 -16.42 13.47
C ILE A 554 -7.59 -16.95 14.85
N VAL A 555 -7.33 -16.06 15.79
CA VAL A 555 -6.88 -16.39 17.15
C VAL A 555 -7.74 -15.68 18.19
N ARG A 556 -7.75 -16.21 19.42
CA ARG A 556 -8.37 -15.52 20.53
C ARG A 556 -7.50 -14.32 20.93
N LYS A 557 -8.11 -13.14 21.02
CA LYS A 557 -7.45 -11.91 21.43
C LYS A 557 -7.15 -11.93 22.92
N ASP A 558 -6.00 -11.36 23.30
CA ASP A 558 -5.57 -11.21 24.70
C ASP A 558 -5.55 -12.55 25.48
N ASP A 559 -5.37 -13.66 24.77
CA ASP A 559 -5.38 -15.02 25.30
C ASP A 559 -3.98 -15.65 25.30
N THR A 560 -3.72 -16.44 26.34
CA THR A 560 -2.51 -17.23 26.54
C THR A 560 -2.62 -18.67 26.02
N SER A 561 -3.82 -19.12 25.62
CA SER A 561 -4.11 -20.43 25.03
C SER A 561 -3.51 -20.59 23.61
N PRO A 562 -3.26 -21.81 23.11
CA PRO A 562 -2.78 -22.02 21.74
C PRO A 562 -3.92 -21.97 20.71
N PHE A 563 -5.11 -21.51 21.09
CA PHE A 563 -6.28 -21.51 20.21
C PHE A 563 -5.99 -20.70 18.94
N ARG A 564 -5.90 -21.41 17.82
CA ARG A 564 -5.59 -20.87 16.52
C ARG A 564 -6.32 -21.69 15.47
N VAL A 565 -7.06 -20.99 14.64
CA VAL A 565 -7.67 -21.57 13.44
C VAL A 565 -6.90 -21.03 12.24
N LYS A 566 -6.23 -21.91 11.49
CA LYS A 566 -5.54 -21.55 10.25
C LYS A 566 -6.47 -21.74 9.06
N LEU A 567 -6.51 -20.76 8.17
CA LEU A 567 -7.24 -20.86 6.91
C LEU A 567 -6.26 -21.34 5.84
N LYS A 568 -6.57 -22.47 5.21
CA LYS A 568 -5.75 -23.02 4.13
C LYS A 568 -6.59 -23.34 2.90
N PRO A 569 -6.19 -22.85 1.71
CA PRO A 569 -6.82 -23.32 0.49
C PRO A 569 -6.49 -24.81 0.28
N SER A 570 -7.47 -25.59 -0.17
CA SER A 570 -7.26 -26.95 -0.64
C SER A 570 -6.37 -26.94 -1.88
N GLU A 571 -5.46 -27.91 -1.99
CA GLU A 571 -4.61 -28.07 -3.18
C GLU A 571 -5.49 -28.36 -4.40
N SER A 572 -5.60 -27.41 -5.33
CA SER A 572 -6.23 -27.64 -6.62
C SER A 572 -5.17 -28.04 -7.65
N ASN A 573 -5.35 -29.19 -8.29
CA ASN A 573 -4.50 -29.63 -9.39
C ASN A 573 -4.71 -28.82 -10.69
N SER A 574 -5.69 -27.90 -10.74
CA SER A 574 -5.95 -27.07 -11.92
C SER A 574 -5.17 -25.76 -11.87
N VAL A 575 -4.35 -25.52 -12.89
CA VAL A 575 -3.68 -24.24 -13.11
C VAL A 575 -4.72 -23.20 -13.53
N CYS A 576 -4.79 -22.09 -12.80
CA CYS A 576 -5.70 -20.99 -13.12
C CYS A 576 -5.26 -20.29 -14.42
N THR A 577 -6.19 -20.06 -15.33
CA THR A 577 -5.92 -19.43 -16.65
C THR A 577 -6.56 -18.05 -16.80
N CYS A 578 -6.96 -17.41 -15.70
CA CYS A 578 -7.49 -16.04 -15.75
C CYS A 578 -6.39 -15.04 -16.14
N ASN A 579 -6.79 -13.88 -16.66
CA ASN A 579 -5.86 -12.87 -17.18
C ASN A 579 -4.83 -12.40 -16.15
N ARG A 580 -5.22 -12.28 -14.87
CA ARG A 580 -4.27 -11.98 -13.78
C ARG A 580 -3.20 -13.07 -13.65
N CYS A 581 -3.59 -14.34 -13.52
CA CYS A 581 -2.64 -15.44 -13.35
C CYS A 581 -1.75 -15.61 -14.59
N LEU A 582 -2.29 -15.42 -15.80
CA LEU A 582 -1.47 -15.41 -17.03
C LEU A 582 -0.43 -14.28 -17.03
N TYR A 583 -0.76 -13.11 -16.50
CA TYR A 583 0.18 -12.00 -16.33
C TYR A 583 1.24 -12.32 -15.28
N ASP A 584 0.82 -12.79 -14.10
CA ASP A 584 1.71 -13.10 -12.96
C ASP A 584 2.73 -14.20 -13.32
N ASP A 585 2.31 -15.18 -14.15
CA ASP A 585 3.15 -16.28 -14.66
C ASP A 585 3.96 -15.90 -15.91
N PHE A 586 3.90 -14.64 -16.38
CA PHE A 586 4.52 -14.15 -17.61
C PHE A 586 4.13 -14.90 -18.90
N LYS A 587 2.93 -15.49 -18.94
CA LYS A 587 2.34 -16.17 -20.12
C LYS A 587 1.73 -15.14 -21.09
N PHE A 588 2.53 -14.16 -21.52
CA PHE A 588 2.06 -12.99 -22.28
C PHE A 588 1.40 -13.33 -23.61
N ARG A 589 1.86 -14.36 -24.33
CA ARG A 589 1.18 -14.82 -25.57
C ARG A 589 -0.23 -15.31 -25.29
N SER A 590 -0.40 -16.13 -24.26
CA SER A 590 -1.69 -16.66 -23.84
C SER A 590 -2.61 -15.55 -23.33
N LEU A 591 -2.05 -14.59 -22.57
CA LEU A 591 -2.77 -13.40 -22.12
C LEU A 591 -3.28 -12.56 -23.30
N PHE A 592 -2.43 -12.30 -24.30
CA PHE A 592 -2.84 -11.56 -25.50
C PHE A 592 -3.95 -12.28 -26.28
N ALA A 593 -3.87 -13.61 -26.41
CA ALA A 593 -4.91 -14.41 -27.05
C ALA A 593 -6.23 -14.39 -26.25
N ALA A 594 -6.15 -14.54 -24.91
CA ALA A 594 -7.29 -14.46 -24.01
C ALA A 594 -7.95 -13.08 -24.08
N ASN A 595 -7.17 -12.01 -24.06
CA ASN A 595 -7.67 -10.64 -24.21
C ASN A 595 -8.45 -10.45 -25.51
N ASN A 596 -7.89 -10.85 -26.65
CA ASN A 596 -8.59 -10.70 -27.93
C ASN A 596 -9.90 -11.50 -27.98
N LYS A 597 -9.91 -12.70 -27.38
CA LYS A 597 -11.13 -13.51 -27.25
C LYS A 597 -12.17 -12.82 -26.35
N SER A 598 -11.76 -12.32 -25.18
CA SER A 598 -12.64 -11.61 -24.24
C SER A 598 -13.18 -10.32 -24.85
N PHE A 599 -12.36 -9.53 -25.55
CA PHE A 599 -12.80 -8.29 -26.20
C PHE A 599 -13.73 -8.52 -27.38
N SER A 600 -13.56 -9.60 -28.16
CA SER A 600 -14.47 -9.92 -29.27
C SER A 600 -15.94 -10.09 -28.83
N LYS A 601 -16.17 -10.42 -27.56
CA LYS A 601 -17.50 -10.52 -26.94
C LYS A 601 -18.21 -9.16 -26.79
N LEU A 602 -17.48 -8.05 -26.64
CA LEU A 602 -18.08 -6.69 -26.62
C LEU A 602 -18.68 -6.32 -27.98
N SER A 603 -18.03 -6.76 -29.06
CA SER A 603 -18.39 -6.35 -30.43
C SER A 603 -19.58 -7.11 -31.03
N LYS A 604 -19.93 -8.27 -30.47
CA LYS A 604 -21.06 -9.08 -30.90
C LYS A 604 -22.20 -8.84 -29.92
N THR A 605 -23.34 -8.39 -30.43
CA THR A 605 -24.60 -8.16 -29.69
C THR A 605 -25.23 -9.47 -29.18
N GLU A 606 -24.43 -10.42 -28.67
CA GLU A 606 -24.90 -11.60 -27.99
C GLU A 606 -25.16 -11.25 -26.52
N THR A 607 -26.42 -11.26 -26.16
CA THR A 607 -26.91 -11.15 -24.79
C THR A 607 -26.22 -12.19 -23.89
N HIS A 608 -25.46 -11.71 -22.90
CA HIS A 608 -25.02 -12.39 -21.66
C HIS A 608 -23.56 -12.86 -21.49
N SER A 609 -22.59 -12.57 -22.35
CA SER A 609 -21.19 -12.84 -21.98
C SER A 609 -20.54 -11.62 -21.29
N SER A 610 -20.66 -11.56 -19.95
CA SER A 610 -20.12 -10.46 -19.13
C SER A 610 -18.60 -10.52 -19.04
N LEU A 611 -17.92 -9.48 -19.50
CA LEU A 611 -16.55 -9.19 -19.07
C LEU A 611 -16.53 -8.90 -17.57
N ASP A 612 -15.48 -9.32 -16.88
CA ASP A 612 -15.26 -9.00 -15.48
C ASP A 612 -14.05 -8.08 -15.26
N LEU A 613 -13.81 -7.68 -14.01
CA LEU A 613 -12.66 -6.84 -13.66
C LEU A 613 -11.31 -7.52 -13.95
N CYS A 614 -11.23 -8.85 -13.90
CA CYS A 614 -10.00 -9.59 -14.17
C CYS A 614 -9.65 -9.53 -15.67
N ASP A 615 -10.64 -9.69 -16.54
CA ASP A 615 -10.48 -9.51 -17.99
C ASP A 615 -9.93 -8.11 -18.30
N ILE A 616 -10.56 -7.09 -17.73
CA ILE A 616 -10.23 -5.68 -17.92
C ILE A 616 -8.84 -5.34 -17.38
N TYR A 617 -8.48 -5.89 -16.22
CA TYR A 617 -7.13 -5.78 -15.66
C TYR A 617 -6.10 -6.34 -16.64
N GLY A 618 -6.40 -7.47 -17.30
CA GLY A 618 -5.59 -8.01 -18.39
C GLY A 618 -5.38 -7.04 -19.56
N PHE A 619 -6.43 -6.37 -20.05
CA PHE A 619 -6.32 -5.33 -21.08
C PHE A 619 -5.39 -4.20 -20.65
N PHE A 620 -5.59 -3.72 -19.42
CA PHE A 620 -4.82 -2.62 -18.85
C PHE A 620 -3.33 -2.97 -18.73
N LYS A 621 -3.02 -4.17 -18.24
CA LYS A 621 -1.64 -4.68 -18.10
C LYS A 621 -0.92 -4.86 -19.44
N MET A 622 -1.68 -5.16 -20.50
CA MET A 622 -1.19 -5.22 -21.88
C MET A 622 -1.20 -3.84 -22.57
N GLY A 623 -1.44 -2.76 -21.82
CA GLY A 623 -1.39 -1.39 -22.31
C GLY A 623 -2.48 -1.05 -23.34
N GLU A 624 -3.58 -1.80 -23.40
CA GLU A 624 -4.67 -1.63 -24.37
C GLU A 624 -5.68 -0.58 -23.89
N ILE A 625 -5.24 0.67 -23.70
CA ILE A 625 -6.00 1.74 -23.01
C ILE A 625 -7.44 1.95 -23.53
N VAL A 626 -7.63 1.98 -24.85
CA VAL A 626 -8.97 2.15 -25.46
C VAL A 626 -9.88 0.97 -25.12
N LYS A 627 -9.38 -0.27 -25.28
CA LYS A 627 -10.14 -1.48 -24.92
C LYS A 627 -10.50 -1.50 -23.44
N THR A 628 -9.56 -1.08 -22.58
CA THR A 628 -9.79 -0.95 -21.13
C THR A 628 -10.91 0.04 -20.83
N ASN A 629 -10.90 1.23 -21.46
CA ASN A 629 -11.94 2.24 -21.30
C ASN A 629 -13.32 1.69 -21.67
N ASP A 630 -13.45 1.13 -22.88
CA ASP A 630 -14.74 0.67 -23.40
C ASP A 630 -15.32 -0.46 -22.54
N ALA A 631 -14.45 -1.39 -22.12
CA ALA A 631 -14.85 -2.48 -21.24
C ALA A 631 -15.27 -1.99 -19.84
N LEU A 632 -14.62 -0.96 -19.29
CA LEU A 632 -15.01 -0.38 -17.99
C LEU A 632 -16.35 0.34 -18.05
N ILE A 633 -16.62 1.11 -19.11
CA ILE A 633 -17.91 1.79 -19.31
C ILE A 633 -19.04 0.76 -19.43
N GLU A 634 -18.83 -0.29 -20.21
CA GLU A 634 -19.82 -1.35 -20.35
C GLU A 634 -20.03 -2.12 -19.03
N LEU A 635 -18.96 -2.39 -18.27
CA LEU A 635 -19.07 -3.00 -16.95
C LEU A 635 -19.85 -2.12 -15.97
N GLN A 636 -19.62 -0.80 -15.93
CA GLN A 636 -20.45 0.12 -15.14
C GLN A 636 -21.93 0.00 -15.50
N ARG A 637 -22.26 0.02 -16.79
CA ARG A 637 -23.64 -0.09 -17.28
C ARG A 637 -24.30 -1.40 -16.82
N GLN A 638 -23.62 -2.53 -17.01
CA GLN A 638 -24.12 -3.85 -16.63
C GLN A 638 -24.24 -4.00 -15.11
N SER A 639 -23.21 -3.59 -14.36
CA SER A 639 -23.19 -3.69 -12.91
C SER A 639 -24.30 -2.85 -12.27
N TRP A 640 -24.59 -1.66 -12.79
CA TRP A 640 -25.73 -0.87 -12.31
C TRP A 640 -27.07 -1.58 -12.54
N GLN A 641 -27.29 -2.13 -13.74
CA GLN A 641 -28.51 -2.89 -14.08
C GLN A 641 -28.68 -4.14 -13.19
N ASN A 642 -27.58 -4.81 -12.87
CA ASN A 642 -27.56 -6.01 -12.03
C ASN A 642 -27.48 -5.73 -10.52
N ARG A 643 -27.51 -4.46 -10.10
CA ARG A 643 -27.35 -4.02 -8.69
C ARG A 643 -26.02 -4.45 -8.04
N GLN A 644 -24.97 -4.57 -8.85
CA GLN A 644 -23.60 -4.87 -8.43
C GLN A 644 -22.84 -3.57 -8.15
N TYR A 645 -23.21 -2.90 -7.05
CA TYR A 645 -22.77 -1.54 -6.76
C TYR A 645 -21.28 -1.43 -6.41
N ILE A 646 -20.69 -2.48 -5.83
CA ILE A 646 -19.24 -2.52 -5.53
C ILE A 646 -18.48 -2.57 -6.85
N THR A 647 -18.88 -3.45 -7.76
CA THR A 647 -18.25 -3.62 -9.07
C THR A 647 -18.38 -2.35 -9.92
N PHE A 648 -19.55 -1.71 -9.90
CA PHE A 648 -19.77 -0.39 -10.48
C PHE A 648 -18.77 0.66 -9.95
N PHE A 649 -18.58 0.71 -8.63
CA PHE A 649 -17.64 1.64 -8.01
C PHE A 649 -16.18 1.33 -8.39
N LEU A 650 -15.76 0.06 -8.36
CA LEU A 650 -14.41 -0.34 -8.75
C LEU A 650 -14.12 0.00 -10.22
N ALA A 651 -15.09 -0.20 -11.12
CA ALA A 651 -14.97 0.20 -12.51
C ALA A 651 -14.83 1.73 -12.65
N SER A 652 -15.62 2.50 -11.89
CA SER A 652 -15.53 3.97 -11.84
C SER A 652 -14.15 4.44 -11.34
N TYR A 653 -13.65 3.81 -10.29
CA TYR A 653 -12.35 4.10 -9.70
C TYR A 653 -11.20 3.80 -10.68
N ASN A 654 -11.24 2.64 -11.34
CA ASN A 654 -10.23 2.25 -12.34
C ASN A 654 -10.27 3.15 -13.59
N LEU A 655 -11.45 3.65 -14.00
CA LEU A 655 -11.56 4.67 -15.05
C LEU A 655 -10.81 5.94 -14.68
N VAL A 656 -10.98 6.44 -13.45
CA VAL A 656 -10.24 7.62 -12.97
C VAL A 656 -8.73 7.39 -13.00
N LYS A 657 -8.27 6.19 -12.62
CA LYS A 657 -6.84 5.82 -12.67
C LYS A 657 -6.30 5.68 -14.11
N LEU A 658 -7.15 5.35 -15.07
CA LEU A 658 -6.76 5.20 -16.47
C LEU A 658 -6.27 6.52 -17.10
N LYS A 659 -6.74 7.67 -16.60
CA LYS A 659 -6.43 9.03 -17.12
C LYS A 659 -4.94 9.29 -17.32
N SER A 660 -4.11 8.99 -16.32
CA SER A 660 -2.65 9.24 -16.39
C SER A 660 -1.98 8.45 -17.51
N PHE A 661 -2.52 7.28 -17.85
CA PHE A 661 -1.99 6.43 -18.91
C PHE A 661 -2.50 6.81 -20.29
N ALA A 662 -3.73 7.35 -20.39
CA ALA A 662 -4.20 7.99 -21.60
C ALA A 662 -3.32 9.19 -21.98
N TRP A 663 -2.90 10.02 -21.00
CA TRP A 663 -1.98 11.15 -21.23
C TRP A 663 -0.62 10.71 -21.82
N LEU A 664 0.00 9.70 -21.21
CA LEU A 664 1.31 9.17 -21.67
C LEU A 664 1.24 8.55 -23.08
N SER A 665 0.05 8.16 -23.53
CA SER A 665 -0.18 7.46 -24.80
C SER A 665 -0.49 8.39 -25.98
N LEU A 666 -0.57 9.72 -25.76
CA LEU A 666 -0.87 10.74 -26.79
C LEU A 666 0.23 10.90 -27.86
N ASN A 667 1.43 10.37 -27.62
CA ASN A 667 2.53 10.43 -28.60
C ASN A 667 2.34 9.49 -29.82
N SER A 668 1.18 8.82 -29.94
CA SER A 668 0.81 8.01 -31.10
C SER A 668 -0.16 8.79 -32.01
N PRO A 669 0.27 9.23 -33.22
CA PRO A 669 -0.53 10.08 -34.10
C PRO A 669 -1.89 9.49 -34.51
N PHE A 670 -2.04 8.16 -34.46
CA PHE A 670 -3.23 7.45 -34.96
C PHE A 670 -4.39 7.35 -33.95
N LYS A 671 -4.19 7.71 -32.67
CA LYS A 671 -5.21 7.57 -31.61
C LYS A 671 -5.45 8.83 -30.76
N GLU A 672 -4.86 9.96 -31.13
CA GLU A 672 -4.84 11.18 -30.32
C GLU A 672 -6.25 11.70 -29.97
N ARG A 673 -7.17 11.67 -30.94
CA ARG A 673 -8.56 12.12 -30.76
C ARG A 673 -9.34 11.25 -29.78
N GLU A 674 -9.31 9.93 -29.94
CA GLU A 674 -9.99 8.98 -29.06
C GLU A 674 -9.47 9.09 -27.62
N LEU A 675 -8.14 9.18 -27.46
CA LEU A 675 -7.52 9.34 -26.14
C LEU A 675 -7.88 10.67 -25.46
N TYR A 676 -8.06 11.74 -26.24
CA TYR A 676 -8.53 13.03 -25.75
C TYR A 676 -10.00 12.97 -25.29
N GLU A 677 -10.88 12.32 -26.06
CA GLU A 677 -12.29 12.13 -25.70
C GLU A 677 -12.43 11.28 -24.42
N ILE A 678 -11.66 10.19 -24.29
CA ILE A 678 -11.58 9.38 -23.07
C ILE A 678 -11.23 10.25 -21.86
N ARG A 679 -10.26 11.15 -22.00
CA ARG A 679 -9.85 12.05 -20.91
C ARG A 679 -10.97 12.98 -20.47
N LEU A 680 -11.66 13.62 -21.40
CA LEU A 680 -12.78 14.53 -21.08
C LEU A 680 -13.90 13.79 -20.33
N ASN A 681 -14.20 12.56 -20.74
CA ASN A 681 -15.20 11.74 -20.06
C ASN A 681 -14.75 11.41 -18.62
N ILE A 682 -13.49 11.02 -18.42
CA ILE A 682 -12.96 10.72 -17.09
C ILE A 682 -12.95 11.97 -16.18
N ASP A 683 -12.66 13.16 -16.73
CA ASP A 683 -12.63 14.42 -15.96
C ASP A 683 -14.01 14.80 -15.38
N SER A 684 -15.09 14.25 -15.92
CA SER A 684 -16.45 14.45 -15.41
C SER A 684 -16.83 13.51 -14.24
N ILE A 685 -16.01 12.51 -13.93
CA ILE A 685 -16.31 11.50 -12.90
C ILE A 685 -15.96 12.03 -11.51
N ASP A 686 -16.98 12.24 -10.68
CA ASP A 686 -16.83 12.57 -9.25
C ASP A 686 -17.07 11.32 -8.39
N LEU A 687 -15.98 10.72 -7.91
CA LEU A 687 -16.05 9.50 -7.08
C LEU A 687 -16.68 9.76 -5.70
N ASP A 688 -16.56 10.96 -5.14
CA ASP A 688 -17.16 11.30 -3.84
C ASP A 688 -18.69 11.40 -3.98
N LYS A 689 -19.16 12.04 -5.05
CA LYS A 689 -20.58 12.08 -5.40
C LYS A 689 -21.14 10.69 -5.68
N ILE A 690 -20.46 9.91 -6.54
CA ILE A 690 -20.87 8.53 -6.85
C ILE A 690 -21.01 7.73 -5.55
N LEU A 691 -19.96 7.71 -4.72
CA LEU A 691 -19.96 6.93 -3.48
C LEU A 691 -21.08 7.33 -2.52
N TYR A 692 -21.43 8.62 -2.45
CA TYR A 692 -22.52 9.14 -1.64
C TYR A 692 -23.90 8.69 -2.13
N GLU A 693 -24.10 8.58 -3.45
CA GLU A 693 -25.38 8.22 -4.07
C GLU A 693 -25.63 6.71 -4.16
N LEU A 694 -24.62 5.86 -3.90
CA LEU A 694 -24.76 4.40 -3.98
C LEU A 694 -25.71 3.85 -2.90
N PRO A 695 -26.67 2.97 -3.25
CA PRO A 695 -27.61 2.36 -2.30
C PRO A 695 -26.98 1.17 -1.57
N ILE A 696 -25.94 1.44 -0.76
CA ILE A 696 -25.13 0.44 -0.04
C ILE A 696 -25.19 0.63 1.47
N ASP A 697 -24.85 -0.41 2.25
CA ASP A 697 -24.79 -0.31 3.71
C ASP A 697 -23.51 0.42 4.19
N ALA A 698 -23.50 0.79 5.47
CA ALA A 698 -22.44 1.61 6.06
C ALA A 698 -21.05 0.95 6.00
N ALA A 699 -20.95 -0.38 6.15
CA ALA A 699 -19.66 -1.06 6.10
C ALA A 699 -19.13 -1.15 4.66
N THR A 700 -20.02 -1.40 3.69
CA THR A 700 -19.68 -1.35 2.27
C THR A 700 -19.22 0.04 1.85
N TYR A 701 -19.92 1.10 2.29
CA TYR A 701 -19.48 2.48 2.08
C TYR A 701 -18.07 2.73 2.65
N GLN A 702 -17.78 2.24 3.86
CA GLN A 702 -16.44 2.38 4.46
C GLN A 702 -15.35 1.64 3.67
N ALA A 703 -15.65 0.44 3.14
CA ALA A 703 -14.70 -0.31 2.32
C ALA A 703 -14.38 0.43 1.01
N LEU A 704 -15.41 0.92 0.31
CA LEU A 704 -15.23 1.67 -0.93
C LEU A 704 -14.54 3.02 -0.70
N LYS A 705 -14.85 3.70 0.42
CA LYS A 705 -14.13 4.91 0.83
C LYS A 705 -12.65 4.64 1.09
N TYR A 706 -12.32 3.52 1.73
CA TYR A 706 -10.94 3.12 1.99
C TYR A 706 -10.14 2.91 0.68
N ILE A 707 -10.79 2.36 -0.36
CA ILE A 707 -10.23 2.24 -1.72
C ILE A 707 -10.09 3.62 -2.37
N LYS A 708 -11.15 4.45 -2.37
CA LYS A 708 -11.16 5.80 -2.96
C LYS A 708 -10.03 6.68 -2.43
N ASP A 709 -9.85 6.66 -1.10
CA ASP A 709 -8.84 7.44 -0.39
C ASP A 709 -7.43 6.79 -0.47
N ASN A 710 -7.29 5.63 -1.13
CA ASN A 710 -6.08 4.80 -1.20
C ASN A 710 -5.36 4.61 0.16
N ARG A 711 -6.15 4.38 1.22
CA ARG A 711 -5.62 4.36 2.60
C ARG A 711 -4.60 3.26 2.84
N ILE A 712 -4.74 2.12 2.16
CA ILE A 712 -3.78 1.02 2.31
C ILE A 712 -2.37 1.39 1.86
N MET A 713 -2.24 2.21 0.81
CA MET A 713 -0.93 2.70 0.38
C MET A 713 -0.29 3.53 1.49
N VAL A 714 -1.02 4.53 1.99
CA VAL A 714 -0.53 5.43 3.05
C VAL A 714 -0.15 4.65 4.31
N GLU A 715 -0.97 3.69 4.73
CA GLU A 715 -0.71 2.86 5.90
C GLU A 715 0.50 1.92 5.70
N SER A 716 0.64 1.32 4.51
CA SER A 716 1.75 0.41 4.21
C SER A 716 3.06 1.14 3.96
N GLU A 717 3.05 2.28 3.28
CA GLU A 717 4.21 3.14 3.05
C GLU A 717 4.83 3.57 4.37
N TYR A 718 4.03 4.12 5.29
CA TYR A 718 4.50 4.53 6.61
C TYR A 718 5.17 3.38 7.39
N LYS A 719 4.57 2.17 7.36
CA LYS A 719 5.16 0.99 8.02
C LYS A 719 6.44 0.53 7.35
N LEU A 720 6.48 0.54 6.01
CA LEU A 720 7.64 0.15 5.22
C LEU A 720 8.81 1.10 5.41
N GLU A 721 8.58 2.42 5.38
CA GLU A 721 9.62 3.42 5.63
C GLU A 721 10.21 3.29 7.03
N LYS A 722 9.34 3.07 8.04
CA LYS A 722 9.79 2.83 9.41
C LYS A 722 10.66 1.57 9.50
N ALA A 723 10.19 0.45 8.96
CA ALA A 723 10.94 -0.80 8.97
C ALA A 723 12.27 -0.67 8.20
N TYR A 724 12.24 -0.02 7.03
CA TYR A 724 13.41 0.26 6.20
C TYR A 724 14.49 1.04 6.97
N LYS A 725 14.09 2.11 7.66
CA LYS A 725 15.02 2.92 8.46
C LYS A 725 15.70 2.08 9.54
N GLU A 726 14.91 1.32 10.31
CA GLU A 726 15.42 0.46 11.38
C GLU A 726 16.38 -0.62 10.85
N ILE A 727 16.04 -1.25 9.72
CA ILE A 727 16.90 -2.26 9.08
C ILE A 727 18.23 -1.64 8.59
N LYS A 728 18.18 -0.46 7.97
CA LYS A 728 19.37 0.21 7.45
C LYS A 728 20.30 0.65 8.59
N ASP A 729 19.75 1.18 9.67
CA ASP A 729 20.50 1.55 10.87
C ASP A 729 21.11 0.30 11.54
N HIS A 730 20.35 -0.80 11.59
CA HIS A 730 20.82 -2.10 12.07
C HIS A 730 21.99 -2.64 11.21
N TYR A 731 21.86 -2.63 9.88
CA TYR A 731 22.91 -3.04 8.95
C TYR A 731 24.20 -2.24 9.19
N LYS A 732 24.11 -0.90 9.24
CA LYS A 732 25.26 -0.01 9.51
C LYS A 732 25.88 -0.24 10.89
N ALA A 733 25.08 -0.46 11.92
CA ALA A 733 25.58 -0.70 13.27
C ALA A 733 26.39 -2.00 13.35
N TYR A 734 25.96 -3.05 12.65
CA TYR A 734 26.67 -4.34 12.61
C TYR A 734 27.93 -4.35 11.73
N GLN A 735 28.22 -3.27 10.99
CA GLN A 735 29.53 -3.06 10.37
C GLN A 735 30.59 -2.68 11.42
N ARG A 736 30.19 -2.17 12.60
CA ARG A 736 31.11 -1.85 13.70
C ARG A 736 31.44 -3.13 14.49
N ALA A 737 32.70 -3.26 14.91
CA ALA A 737 33.13 -4.38 15.75
C ALA A 737 32.41 -4.34 17.11
N GLY A 738 32.02 -5.52 17.64
CA GLY A 738 31.45 -5.63 19.00
C GLY A 738 29.96 -5.27 19.17
N TYR A 739 29.28 -4.68 18.19
CA TYR A 739 27.85 -4.37 18.30
C TYR A 739 26.98 -5.64 18.37
N ARG A 740 26.05 -5.67 19.34
CA ARG A 740 24.99 -6.67 19.49
C ARG A 740 23.71 -5.94 19.86
N SER A 741 22.60 -6.30 19.21
CA SER A 741 21.29 -5.70 19.45
C SER A 741 20.26 -6.78 19.73
N SER A 742 19.40 -6.53 20.73
CA SER A 742 18.15 -7.25 20.95
C SER A 742 17.00 -6.36 20.45
N GLY A 743 16.25 -6.84 19.46
CA GLY A 743 15.14 -6.11 18.85
C GLY A 743 14.24 -7.02 18.01
N PRO A 744 13.10 -6.52 17.53
CA PRO A 744 12.20 -7.27 16.66
C PRO A 744 12.78 -7.50 15.26
N ASN A 745 12.21 -8.47 14.54
CA ASN A 745 12.57 -8.76 13.15
C ASN A 745 11.88 -7.76 12.21
N TYR A 746 12.44 -6.55 12.07
CA TYR A 746 11.85 -5.50 11.23
C TYR A 746 11.66 -5.90 9.75
N TRP A 747 12.45 -6.85 9.25
CA TRP A 747 12.25 -7.37 7.89
C TRP A 747 10.90 -8.08 7.73
N TYR A 748 10.39 -8.72 8.78
CA TYR A 748 9.09 -9.36 8.75
C TYR A 748 7.97 -8.31 8.65
N ASP A 749 8.06 -7.22 9.41
CA ASP A 749 7.08 -6.12 9.35
C ASP A 749 7.06 -5.47 7.96
N SER A 750 8.24 -5.35 7.33
CA SER A 750 8.37 -4.88 5.95
C SER A 750 7.68 -5.82 4.96
N GLU A 751 8.00 -7.12 5.02
CA GLU A 751 7.40 -8.13 4.15
C GLU A 751 5.88 -8.21 4.29
N ALA A 752 5.37 -8.25 5.53
CA ALA A 752 3.94 -8.30 5.76
C ALA A 752 3.24 -7.03 5.27
N SER A 753 3.78 -5.85 5.55
CA SER A 753 3.18 -4.59 5.10
C SER A 753 3.10 -4.50 3.57
N PHE A 754 4.15 -4.95 2.88
CA PHE A 754 4.15 -5.02 1.42
C PHE A 754 3.16 -6.08 0.90
N TYR A 755 3.17 -7.28 1.46
CA TYR A 755 2.24 -8.37 1.06
C TYR A 755 0.79 -7.91 1.11
N ASN A 756 0.37 -7.24 2.19
CA ASN A 756 -1.01 -6.79 2.33
C ASN A 756 -1.40 -5.76 1.27
N LEU A 757 -0.50 -4.80 0.99
CA LEU A 757 -0.71 -3.81 -0.06
C LEU A 757 -0.83 -4.48 -1.43
N TRP A 758 0.16 -5.30 -1.78
CA TRP A 758 0.21 -6.01 -3.05
C TRP A 758 -1.02 -6.91 -3.24
N ASN A 759 -1.31 -7.76 -2.26
CA ASN A 759 -2.44 -8.69 -2.31
C ASN A 759 -3.77 -7.95 -2.43
N PHE A 760 -3.99 -6.87 -1.66
CA PHE A 760 -5.22 -6.10 -1.74
C PHE A 760 -5.46 -5.48 -3.13
N TYR A 761 -4.40 -4.94 -3.77
CA TYR A 761 -4.50 -4.43 -5.14
C TYR A 761 -4.79 -5.53 -6.15
N HIS A 762 -4.10 -6.67 -6.06
CA HIS A 762 -4.21 -7.77 -7.03
C HIS A 762 -5.53 -8.52 -6.92
N LYS A 763 -6.07 -8.66 -5.71
CA LYS A 763 -7.36 -9.32 -5.48
C LYS A 763 -8.53 -8.43 -5.91
N ASN A 764 -8.43 -7.12 -5.73
CA ASN A 764 -9.46 -6.16 -6.16
C ASN A 764 -9.26 -5.62 -7.58
N TYR A 765 -8.26 -6.10 -8.33
CA TYR A 765 -7.96 -5.69 -9.71
C TYR A 765 -7.77 -4.17 -9.87
N LEU A 766 -7.12 -3.54 -8.89
CA LEU A 766 -6.89 -2.09 -8.86
C LEU A 766 -5.68 -1.71 -9.73
N PHE A 767 -5.78 -0.60 -10.47
CA PHE A 767 -4.71 -0.13 -11.36
C PHE A 767 -3.55 0.57 -10.63
N ASP A 768 -3.65 0.76 -9.31
CA ASP A 768 -2.70 1.50 -8.48
C ASP A 768 -1.28 0.95 -8.49
N ASP A 769 -1.10 -0.35 -8.76
CA ASP A 769 0.22 -0.98 -8.79
C ASP A 769 1.11 -0.56 -9.98
N GLN A 770 0.59 0.30 -10.87
CA GLN A 770 1.30 0.87 -12.01
C GLN A 770 1.80 2.30 -11.79
N PHE A 771 1.57 2.87 -10.61
CA PHE A 771 1.99 4.23 -10.28
C PHE A 771 3.33 4.26 -9.53
N TRP A 772 3.95 5.43 -9.48
CA TRP A 772 5.31 5.62 -8.96
C TRP A 772 5.38 5.35 -7.44
N GLU A 773 4.30 5.63 -6.70
CA GLU A 773 4.17 5.36 -5.27
C GLU A 773 4.35 3.86 -4.99
N PHE A 774 3.67 3.01 -5.76
CA PHE A 774 3.79 1.55 -5.64
C PHE A 774 5.21 1.05 -6.00
N SER A 775 5.82 1.62 -7.04
CA SER A 775 7.20 1.31 -7.41
C SER A 775 8.18 1.67 -6.29
N ASN A 776 8.00 2.82 -5.64
CA ASN A 776 8.85 3.24 -4.52
C ASN A 776 8.76 2.31 -3.32
N VAL A 777 7.56 1.94 -2.88
CA VAL A 777 7.40 0.99 -1.76
C VAL A 777 7.91 -0.41 -2.11
N SER A 778 7.79 -0.83 -3.38
CA SER A 778 8.39 -2.08 -3.88
C SER A 778 9.91 -2.05 -3.75
N HIS A 779 10.54 -0.91 -4.09
CA HIS A 779 11.98 -0.74 -3.94
C HIS A 779 12.44 -0.66 -2.49
N LEU A 780 11.69 0.02 -1.61
CA LEU A 780 11.96 0.04 -0.18
C LEU A 780 11.91 -1.38 0.41
N PHE A 781 10.91 -2.18 0.01
CA PHE A 781 10.81 -3.58 0.40
C PHE A 781 12.02 -4.40 -0.08
N LEU A 782 12.36 -4.34 -1.37
CA LEU A 782 13.49 -5.09 -1.92
C LEU A 782 14.83 -4.71 -1.26
N GLU A 783 15.08 -3.42 -1.06
CA GLU A 783 16.28 -2.93 -0.38
C GLU A 783 16.31 -3.37 1.10
N SER A 784 15.17 -3.29 1.80
CA SER A 784 15.04 -3.77 3.18
C SER A 784 15.39 -5.25 3.30
N MET A 785 14.91 -6.09 2.39
CA MET A 785 15.20 -7.52 2.40
C MET A 785 16.68 -7.79 2.13
N ILE A 786 17.28 -7.14 1.13
CA ILE A 786 18.71 -7.30 0.80
C ILE A 786 19.60 -6.80 1.94
N ALA A 787 19.31 -5.63 2.51
CA ALA A 787 20.06 -5.06 3.64
C ALA A 787 19.98 -5.95 4.89
N SER A 788 18.78 -6.46 5.21
CA SER A 788 18.58 -7.42 6.29
C SER A 788 19.37 -8.71 6.05
N TYR A 789 19.32 -9.26 4.82
CA TYR A 789 20.04 -10.48 4.47
C TYR A 789 21.56 -10.33 4.53
N GLN A 790 22.08 -9.17 4.13
CA GLN A 790 23.52 -8.85 4.17
C GLN A 790 23.99 -8.35 5.54
N THR A 791 23.09 -8.17 6.50
CA THR A 791 23.48 -7.90 7.89
C THR A 791 24.32 -9.07 8.42
N SER A 792 25.35 -8.74 9.22
CA SER A 792 26.29 -9.71 9.79
C SER A 792 25.56 -10.93 10.38
N SER A 793 26.10 -12.13 10.15
CA SER A 793 25.61 -13.39 10.75
C SER A 793 25.57 -13.37 12.28
N ARG A 794 26.27 -12.41 12.91
CA ARG A 794 26.18 -12.13 14.35
C ARG A 794 24.80 -11.63 14.79
N SER A 795 24.03 -11.02 13.89
CA SER A 795 22.66 -10.59 14.15
C SER A 795 21.71 -11.77 14.04
N LYS A 796 21.05 -12.12 15.14
CA LYS A 796 19.99 -13.14 15.16
C LYS A 796 18.70 -12.64 14.49
N GLN A 797 18.55 -11.33 14.27
CA GLN A 797 17.35 -10.75 13.62
C GLN A 797 17.45 -10.65 12.10
N ARG A 798 18.59 -11.01 11.51
CA ARG A 798 18.80 -10.89 10.05
C ARG A 798 17.87 -11.82 9.26
N LEU A 799 17.55 -11.44 8.04
CA LEU A 799 16.92 -12.35 7.08
C LEU A 799 17.92 -13.46 6.68
N THR A 800 17.48 -14.71 6.67
CA THR A 800 18.35 -15.86 6.33
C THR A 800 18.14 -16.40 4.93
N SER A 801 16.97 -16.14 4.34
CA SER A 801 16.57 -16.61 3.02
C SER A 801 15.42 -15.75 2.50
N PHE A 802 15.28 -15.63 1.18
CA PHE A 802 14.24 -14.86 0.52
C PHE A 802 12.98 -15.69 0.25
N SER A 803 11.83 -15.04 0.41
CA SER A 803 10.50 -15.64 0.19
C SER A 803 10.10 -15.66 -1.29
N SER A 804 8.98 -16.34 -1.59
CA SER A 804 8.36 -16.28 -2.91
C SER A 804 7.86 -14.88 -3.26
N LEU A 805 7.40 -14.10 -2.27
CA LEU A 805 7.00 -12.71 -2.46
C LEU A 805 8.19 -11.86 -2.92
N PHE A 806 9.36 -12.03 -2.28
CA PHE A 806 10.57 -11.33 -2.72
C PHE A 806 10.91 -11.61 -4.19
N ALA A 807 10.90 -12.88 -4.60
CA ALA A 807 11.16 -13.26 -5.99
C ALA A 807 10.13 -12.65 -6.96
N HIS A 808 8.83 -12.73 -6.62
CA HIS A 808 7.76 -12.13 -7.41
C HIS A 808 7.95 -10.61 -7.56
N VAL A 809 8.22 -9.89 -6.47
CA VAL A 809 8.39 -8.43 -6.48
C VAL A 809 9.63 -8.01 -7.24
N LEU A 810 10.73 -8.75 -7.09
CA LEU A 810 11.96 -8.51 -7.83
C LEU A 810 11.71 -8.61 -9.34
N LEU A 811 11.03 -9.66 -9.79
CA LEU A 811 10.79 -9.89 -11.22
C LEU A 811 9.78 -8.88 -11.80
N HIS A 812 8.66 -8.66 -11.11
CA HIS A 812 7.58 -7.81 -11.59
C HIS A 812 7.87 -6.32 -11.42
N TYR A 813 8.39 -5.86 -10.29
CA TYR A 813 8.35 -4.43 -9.92
C TYR A 813 9.70 -3.75 -9.78
N ALA A 814 10.81 -4.49 -9.77
CA ALA A 814 12.13 -3.86 -9.65
C ALA A 814 12.49 -3.06 -10.91
N GLU A 815 12.88 -1.80 -10.72
CA GLU A 815 13.70 -1.07 -11.68
C GLU A 815 15.13 -1.67 -11.73
N PRO A 816 15.60 -2.21 -12.87
CA PRO A 816 16.85 -2.96 -12.96
C PRO A 816 18.08 -2.15 -12.56
N LYS A 817 18.10 -0.84 -12.88
CA LYS A 817 19.22 0.04 -12.54
C LYS A 817 19.33 0.21 -11.03
N ARG A 818 18.21 0.48 -10.36
CA ARG A 818 18.14 0.65 -8.91
C ARG A 818 18.44 -0.66 -8.19
N LEU A 819 17.87 -1.78 -8.65
CA LEU A 819 18.16 -3.12 -8.11
C LEU A 819 19.66 -3.45 -8.21
N ASN A 820 20.27 -3.27 -9.39
CA ASN A 820 21.70 -3.51 -9.56
C ASN A 820 22.54 -2.58 -8.66
N SER A 821 22.14 -1.31 -8.48
CA SER A 821 22.80 -0.41 -7.52
C SER A 821 22.73 -0.95 -6.09
N THR A 822 21.55 -1.39 -5.66
CA THR A 822 21.34 -1.97 -4.32
C THR A 822 22.16 -3.25 -4.12
N ILE A 823 22.15 -4.18 -5.08
CA ILE A 823 22.96 -5.41 -5.04
C ILE A 823 24.44 -5.08 -4.82
N ASN A 824 24.96 -4.08 -5.55
CA ASN A 824 26.35 -3.65 -5.46
C ASN A 824 26.64 -2.89 -4.14
N GLU A 825 25.76 -2.01 -3.70
CA GLU A 825 25.89 -1.23 -2.45
C GLU A 825 26.04 -2.15 -1.23
N TYR A 826 25.20 -3.19 -1.14
CA TYR A 826 25.22 -4.12 -0.01
C TYR A 826 26.17 -5.31 -0.22
N GLY A 827 26.83 -5.42 -1.39
CA GLY A 827 27.78 -6.49 -1.70
C GLY A 827 27.16 -7.89 -1.74
N LEU A 828 25.92 -8.01 -2.22
CA LEU A 828 25.19 -9.27 -2.26
C LEU A 828 25.91 -10.28 -3.17
N LYS A 829 26.34 -11.41 -2.58
CA LYS A 829 27.01 -12.49 -3.33
C LYS A 829 26.01 -13.42 -4.03
N GLN A 830 24.99 -13.85 -3.31
CA GLN A 830 24.00 -14.80 -3.82
C GLN A 830 22.62 -14.59 -3.19
N PHE A 831 21.58 -14.93 -3.94
CA PHE A 831 20.23 -15.13 -3.46
C PHE A 831 20.08 -16.57 -2.94
N SER A 832 19.56 -16.71 -1.72
CA SER A 832 19.19 -18.00 -1.13
C SER A 832 17.72 -17.95 -0.78
N PHE A 833 16.93 -18.92 -1.27
CA PHE A 833 15.49 -18.95 -1.10
C PHE A 833 15.06 -19.93 0.00
N GLU A 834 13.92 -19.67 0.64
CA GLU A 834 13.40 -20.48 1.75
C GLU A 834 13.18 -21.96 1.39
N ARG A 835 12.84 -22.25 0.13
CA ARG A 835 12.57 -23.59 -0.37
C ARG A 835 13.06 -23.75 -1.82
N PRO A 836 13.55 -24.94 -2.21
CA PRO A 836 14.00 -25.20 -3.59
C PRO A 836 12.93 -24.91 -4.64
N LYS A 837 11.66 -25.21 -4.34
CA LYS A 837 10.51 -24.96 -5.22
C LYS A 837 10.41 -23.50 -5.71
N ILE A 838 10.82 -22.52 -4.91
CA ILE A 838 10.78 -21.11 -5.32
C ILE A 838 11.67 -20.89 -6.56
N LEU A 839 12.85 -21.53 -6.59
CA LEU A 839 13.75 -21.42 -7.72
C LEU A 839 13.23 -22.20 -8.94
N GLU A 840 12.59 -23.36 -8.71
CA GLU A 840 11.87 -24.11 -9.77
C GLU A 840 10.78 -23.25 -10.41
N ASP A 841 9.95 -22.58 -9.60
CA ASP A 841 8.91 -21.65 -10.06
C ASP A 841 9.52 -20.45 -10.84
N VAL A 842 10.69 -19.96 -10.43
CA VAL A 842 11.43 -18.92 -11.17
C VAL A 842 11.89 -19.40 -12.55
N PHE A 843 12.35 -20.65 -12.67
CA PHE A 843 12.69 -21.23 -13.99
C PHE A 843 11.45 -21.45 -14.85
N GLU A 844 10.34 -21.94 -14.28
CA GLU A 844 9.09 -22.12 -15.02
C GLU A 844 8.56 -20.79 -15.56
N THR A 845 8.54 -19.76 -14.73
CA THR A 845 8.12 -18.41 -15.12
C THR A 845 9.06 -17.78 -16.14
N PHE A 846 10.37 -18.01 -16.04
CA PHE A 846 11.33 -17.62 -17.08
C PHE A 846 11.04 -18.29 -18.42
N ASP A 847 10.74 -19.59 -18.40
CA ASP A 847 10.34 -20.35 -19.59
C ASP A 847 9.07 -19.79 -20.23
N ASN A 848 8.05 -19.48 -19.42
CA ASN A 848 6.82 -18.85 -19.88
C ASN A 848 7.08 -17.48 -20.53
N PHE A 849 7.95 -16.68 -19.90
CA PHE A 849 8.36 -15.36 -20.37
C PHE A 849 9.04 -15.44 -21.74
N VAL A 850 10.10 -16.25 -21.89
CA VAL A 850 10.87 -16.32 -23.14
C VAL A 850 10.09 -16.98 -24.28
N LYS A 851 9.34 -18.06 -23.98
CA LYS A 851 8.49 -18.76 -24.98
C LYS A 851 7.27 -17.95 -25.42
N SER A 852 6.96 -16.84 -24.76
CA SER A 852 5.98 -15.90 -25.31
C SER A 852 6.46 -15.29 -26.63
N ALA A 853 7.78 -15.15 -26.83
CA ALA A 853 8.36 -14.54 -28.04
C ALA A 853 8.61 -15.51 -29.20
N TYR A 854 8.82 -16.80 -28.94
CA TYR A 854 9.22 -17.75 -29.99
C TYR A 854 8.79 -19.19 -29.69
N GLU A 855 8.81 -20.03 -30.72
CA GLU A 855 8.73 -21.50 -30.63
C GLU A 855 9.94 -22.16 -31.29
N GLU A 856 10.30 -23.35 -30.82
CA GLU A 856 11.41 -24.15 -31.35
C GLU A 856 10.83 -25.32 -32.16
N SER A 857 11.44 -25.61 -33.31
CA SER A 857 11.13 -26.79 -34.11
C SER A 857 12.40 -27.57 -34.39
N ASN A 858 12.29 -28.89 -34.29
CA ASN A 858 13.32 -29.84 -34.73
C ASN A 858 12.97 -30.47 -36.09
N VAL A 859 11.83 -30.09 -36.67
CA VAL A 859 11.38 -30.61 -37.96
C VAL A 859 12.19 -29.91 -39.06
N LEU A 860 13.04 -30.68 -39.76
CA LEU A 860 14.04 -30.20 -40.75
C LEU A 860 15.21 -29.40 -40.13
N GLY A 861 15.66 -29.83 -38.95
CA GLY A 861 16.78 -29.21 -38.21
C GLY A 861 16.31 -28.19 -37.18
N TYR A 862 17.18 -27.85 -36.24
CA TYR A 862 16.87 -26.92 -35.16
C TYR A 862 16.61 -25.51 -35.70
N ARG A 863 15.38 -25.01 -35.55
CA ARG A 863 14.97 -23.65 -35.95
C ARG A 863 14.14 -22.99 -34.86
N VAL A 864 14.28 -21.66 -34.78
CA VAL A 864 13.52 -20.80 -33.87
C VAL A 864 12.61 -19.92 -34.71
N TYR A 865 11.30 -19.95 -34.42
CA TYR A 865 10.28 -19.17 -35.12
C TYR A 865 9.70 -18.10 -34.18
N PRO A 866 9.89 -16.80 -34.48
CA PRO A 866 9.29 -15.74 -33.69
C PRO A 866 7.75 -15.73 -33.80
N HIS A 867 7.07 -15.44 -32.70
CA HIS A 867 5.62 -15.24 -32.68
C HIS A 867 5.25 -13.84 -33.20
N SER A 868 5.03 -13.70 -34.50
CA SER A 868 4.78 -12.42 -35.19
C SER A 868 3.73 -11.53 -34.51
N ASN A 869 2.60 -12.09 -34.04
CA ASN A 869 1.54 -11.32 -33.38
C ASN A 869 1.99 -10.70 -32.05
N TYR A 870 2.75 -11.45 -31.24
CA TYR A 870 3.29 -10.95 -29.97
C TYR A 870 4.35 -9.87 -30.23
N ILE A 871 5.23 -10.10 -31.21
CA ILE A 871 6.26 -9.13 -31.59
C ILE A 871 5.65 -7.82 -32.11
N SER A 872 4.64 -7.91 -32.98
CA SER A 872 3.91 -6.75 -33.50
C SER A 872 3.24 -5.95 -32.37
N MET A 873 2.64 -6.65 -31.38
CA MET A 873 2.07 -6.01 -30.20
C MET A 873 3.13 -5.24 -29.38
N LEU A 874 4.30 -5.83 -29.15
CA LEU A 874 5.38 -5.15 -28.42
C LEU A 874 5.91 -3.92 -29.17
N GLN A 875 6.07 -4.02 -30.49
CA GLN A 875 6.51 -2.89 -31.32
C GLN A 875 5.48 -1.74 -31.34
N GLY A 876 4.19 -2.08 -31.27
CA GLY A 876 3.10 -1.10 -31.20
C GLY A 876 2.85 -0.49 -29.82
N ASN A 877 3.48 -0.99 -28.75
CA ASN A 877 3.24 -0.54 -27.38
C ASN A 877 4.54 -0.38 -26.59
N SER A 878 5.09 0.84 -26.61
CA SER A 878 6.36 1.17 -25.94
C SER A 878 6.37 0.85 -24.44
N ARG A 879 5.24 1.04 -23.75
CA ARG A 879 5.13 0.76 -22.32
C ARG A 879 5.24 -0.72 -22.02
N VAL A 880 4.54 -1.57 -22.79
CA VAL A 880 4.64 -3.02 -22.62
C VAL A 880 6.05 -3.49 -23.00
N ALA A 881 6.65 -2.94 -24.06
CA ALA A 881 8.03 -3.22 -24.42
C ALA A 881 9.01 -2.86 -23.28
N ASP A 882 8.88 -1.69 -22.65
CA ASP A 882 9.70 -1.29 -21.51
C ASP A 882 9.52 -2.23 -20.30
N LYS A 883 8.29 -2.66 -20.03
CA LYS A 883 8.00 -3.63 -18.98
C LYS A 883 8.68 -4.98 -19.26
N VAL A 884 8.59 -5.48 -20.50
CA VAL A 884 9.25 -6.72 -20.94
C VAL A 884 10.77 -6.60 -20.84
N ARG A 885 11.37 -5.46 -21.22
CA ARG A 885 12.80 -5.20 -21.04
C ARG A 885 13.20 -5.22 -19.57
N SER A 886 12.38 -4.64 -18.70
CA SER A 886 12.61 -4.61 -17.25
C SER A 886 12.57 -6.02 -16.66
N ILE A 887 11.55 -6.80 -16.98
CA ILE A 887 11.41 -8.19 -16.52
C ILE A 887 12.59 -9.04 -16.96
N PHE A 888 12.97 -8.95 -18.25
CA PHE A 888 14.16 -9.62 -18.78
C PHE A 888 15.41 -9.26 -17.98
N SER A 889 15.63 -7.96 -17.74
CA SER A 889 16.77 -7.46 -16.98
C SER A 889 16.78 -7.97 -15.54
N ASN A 890 15.62 -8.07 -14.91
CA ASN A 890 15.45 -8.59 -13.56
C ASN A 890 15.77 -10.09 -13.47
N TYR A 891 15.35 -10.90 -14.45
CA TYR A 891 15.77 -12.30 -14.56
C TYR A 891 17.29 -12.43 -14.67
N MET A 892 17.91 -11.63 -15.54
CA MET A 892 19.36 -11.67 -15.72
C MET A 892 20.09 -11.31 -14.42
N LEU A 893 19.64 -10.29 -13.69
CA LEU A 893 20.21 -9.90 -12.40
C LEU A 893 20.04 -10.97 -11.32
N LEU A 894 18.87 -11.61 -11.27
CA LEU A 894 18.58 -12.70 -10.33
C LEU A 894 19.48 -13.91 -10.61
N PHE A 895 19.53 -14.38 -11.86
CA PHE A 895 20.37 -15.52 -12.25
C PHE A 895 21.87 -15.23 -12.12
N ALA A 896 22.30 -13.97 -12.33
CA ALA A 896 23.69 -13.56 -12.11
C ALA A 896 24.15 -13.74 -10.66
N HIS A 897 23.21 -13.70 -9.70
CA HIS A 897 23.48 -13.86 -8.27
C HIS A 897 22.77 -15.10 -7.72
N THR A 898 22.52 -16.12 -8.54
CA THR A 898 22.00 -17.41 -8.09
C THR A 898 23.01 -18.49 -8.45
N GLU A 899 23.22 -19.48 -7.58
CA GLU A 899 24.04 -20.63 -7.92
C GLU A 899 23.30 -21.51 -8.94
N LEU A 900 23.91 -21.71 -10.11
CA LEU A 900 23.39 -22.52 -11.19
C LEU A 900 24.31 -23.72 -11.44
N SER A 901 23.71 -24.89 -11.70
CA SER A 901 24.40 -26.02 -12.33
C SER A 901 24.78 -25.68 -13.78
N ILE A 902 25.70 -26.45 -14.36
CA ILE A 902 26.13 -26.26 -15.76
C ILE A 902 24.91 -26.40 -16.69
N GLU A 903 24.09 -27.43 -16.51
CA GLU A 903 22.86 -27.66 -17.30
C GLU A 903 21.84 -26.51 -17.18
N GLN A 904 21.65 -25.98 -15.97
CA GLN A 904 20.74 -24.84 -15.74
C GLN A 904 21.26 -23.58 -16.43
N PHE A 905 22.57 -23.32 -16.31
CA PHE A 905 23.20 -22.18 -16.95
C PHE A 905 23.10 -22.26 -18.47
N GLU A 906 23.40 -23.41 -19.08
CA GLU A 906 23.30 -23.65 -20.52
C GLU A 906 21.85 -23.46 -21.01
N SER A 907 20.89 -24.01 -20.28
CA SER A 907 19.45 -23.87 -20.56
C SER A 907 19.00 -22.40 -20.55
N VAL A 908 19.35 -21.64 -19.50
CA VAL A 908 19.03 -20.21 -19.40
C VAL A 908 19.70 -19.41 -20.51
N SER A 909 20.99 -19.69 -20.79
CA SER A 909 21.75 -18.98 -21.82
C SER A 909 21.17 -19.20 -23.21
N LYS A 910 20.91 -20.46 -23.60
CA LYS A 910 20.32 -20.82 -24.89
C LYS A 910 18.96 -20.14 -25.09
N LYS A 911 18.07 -20.23 -24.09
CA LYS A 911 16.73 -19.62 -24.15
C LYS A 911 16.80 -18.09 -24.19
N THR A 912 17.72 -17.49 -23.45
CA THR A 912 17.96 -16.04 -23.47
C THR A 912 18.39 -15.57 -24.86
N LEU A 913 19.35 -16.27 -25.48
CA LEU A 913 19.81 -15.96 -26.83
C LEU A 913 18.65 -16.05 -27.82
N ASN A 914 17.93 -17.18 -27.84
CA ASN A 914 16.75 -17.36 -28.70
C ASN A 914 15.71 -16.25 -28.53
N PHE A 915 15.46 -15.82 -27.29
CA PHE A 915 14.57 -14.71 -26.99
C PHE A 915 15.09 -13.38 -27.57
N LEU A 916 16.36 -13.04 -27.34
CA LEU A 916 16.97 -11.81 -27.85
C LEU A 916 16.94 -11.75 -29.38
N GLY A 917 17.20 -12.86 -30.08
CA GLY A 917 17.12 -12.89 -31.55
C GLY A 917 15.73 -13.02 -32.14
N SER A 918 14.72 -13.34 -31.32
CA SER A 918 13.32 -13.34 -31.77
C SER A 918 12.58 -12.04 -31.41
N CYS A 919 13.14 -11.23 -30.51
CA CYS A 919 12.47 -10.07 -29.92
C CYS A 919 13.21 -8.76 -30.25
N PRO A 920 12.83 -8.04 -31.32
CA PRO A 920 13.57 -6.86 -31.81
C PRO A 920 13.50 -5.62 -30.91
N ILE A 921 12.82 -5.67 -29.76
CA ILE A 921 12.75 -4.53 -28.82
C ILE A 921 14.09 -4.24 -28.12
N PHE A 922 15.07 -5.15 -28.20
CA PHE A 922 16.37 -5.05 -27.52
C PHE A 922 17.48 -4.45 -28.39
N ASP A 923 17.17 -3.93 -29.57
CA ASP A 923 18.14 -3.27 -30.46
C ASP A 923 18.75 -1.97 -29.85
N ASP A 924 18.12 -1.45 -28.78
CA ASP A 924 18.67 -0.35 -27.99
C ASP A 924 19.74 -0.80 -26.97
N ARG A 925 20.64 0.12 -26.61
CA ARG A 925 21.85 -0.13 -25.81
C ARG A 925 21.60 -0.67 -24.39
N LYS A 926 20.34 -0.82 -23.93
CA LYS A 926 20.01 -1.12 -22.51
C LYS A 926 19.74 -2.60 -22.24
N GLY A 927 19.22 -3.35 -23.21
CA GLY A 927 18.88 -4.77 -23.06
C GLY A 927 20.05 -5.69 -22.74
N HIS A 928 21.18 -5.42 -23.38
CA HIS A 928 22.34 -6.31 -23.36
C HIS A 928 23.16 -6.24 -22.08
N LYS A 929 23.10 -5.12 -21.36
CA LYS A 929 23.93 -4.87 -20.17
C LYS A 929 23.77 -5.96 -19.11
N TYR A 930 22.54 -6.34 -18.79
CA TYR A 930 22.27 -7.27 -17.69
C TYR A 930 22.54 -8.72 -18.09
N PHE A 931 22.33 -9.07 -19.37
CA PHE A 931 22.79 -10.36 -19.90
C PHE A 931 24.32 -10.48 -19.83
N SER A 932 25.07 -9.41 -20.15
CA SER A 932 26.52 -9.40 -19.95
C SER A 932 26.92 -9.61 -18.49
N ILE A 933 26.22 -9.00 -17.53
CA ILE A 933 26.46 -9.22 -16.08
C ILE A 933 26.20 -10.69 -15.70
N PHE A 934 25.15 -11.31 -16.25
CA PHE A 934 24.87 -12.74 -16.04
C PHE A 934 25.99 -13.63 -16.58
N ILE A 935 26.43 -13.41 -17.82
CA ILE A 935 27.55 -14.18 -18.40
C ILE A 935 28.83 -13.94 -17.60
N GLU A 936 29.14 -12.70 -17.22
CA GLU A 936 30.34 -12.36 -16.44
C GLU A 936 30.41 -13.16 -15.13
N LYS A 937 29.31 -13.26 -14.39
CA LYS A 937 29.27 -13.96 -13.10
C LYS A 937 29.49 -15.48 -13.21
N HIS A 938 29.17 -16.07 -14.36
CA HIS A 938 29.25 -17.51 -14.57
C HIS A 938 30.32 -17.94 -15.59
N CYS A 939 31.01 -17.00 -16.25
CA CYS A 939 31.93 -17.30 -17.36
C CYS A 939 33.07 -18.27 -17.02
N ARG A 940 33.49 -18.34 -15.75
CA ARG A 940 34.51 -19.31 -15.29
C ARG A 940 34.04 -20.77 -15.33
N LYS A 941 32.74 -21.00 -15.44
CA LYS A 941 32.13 -22.34 -15.51
C LYS A 941 31.93 -22.81 -16.96
N LEU A 942 32.22 -21.96 -17.95
CA LEU A 942 31.93 -22.23 -19.36
C LEU A 942 33.10 -22.86 -20.10
N THR A 943 32.79 -23.74 -21.06
CA THR A 943 33.76 -24.22 -22.04
C THR A 943 34.03 -23.15 -23.10
N THR A 944 35.13 -23.32 -23.83
CA THR A 944 35.45 -22.48 -24.98
C THR A 944 34.40 -22.56 -26.08
N ASP A 945 33.73 -23.71 -26.24
CA ASP A 945 32.67 -23.91 -27.24
C ASP A 945 31.37 -23.21 -26.86
N ASP A 946 31.03 -23.17 -25.57
CA ASP A 946 29.88 -22.41 -25.07
C ASP A 946 30.07 -20.91 -25.32
N LEU A 947 31.26 -20.40 -24.97
CA LEU A 947 31.61 -19.01 -25.21
C LEU A 947 31.59 -18.71 -26.71
N ARG A 948 32.20 -19.56 -27.55
CA ARG A 948 32.18 -19.43 -29.02
C ARG A 948 30.75 -19.35 -29.54
N SER A 949 29.84 -20.21 -29.05
CA SER A 949 28.43 -20.23 -29.45
C SER A 949 27.71 -18.92 -29.11
N VAL A 950 27.94 -18.35 -27.92
CA VAL A 950 27.38 -17.04 -27.54
C VAL A 950 27.87 -15.93 -28.49
N PHE A 951 29.16 -15.92 -28.83
CA PHE A 951 29.73 -14.95 -29.77
C PHE A 951 29.18 -15.12 -31.19
N LEU A 952 29.08 -16.36 -31.69
CA LEU A 952 28.45 -16.64 -32.99
C LEU A 952 27.00 -16.19 -33.01
N TYR A 953 26.28 -16.30 -31.90
CA TYR A 953 24.92 -15.82 -31.79
C TYR A 953 24.85 -14.29 -31.82
N ALA A 954 25.76 -13.60 -31.11
CA ALA A 954 25.88 -12.14 -31.14
C ALA A 954 26.15 -11.57 -32.55
N LEU A 955 26.64 -12.41 -33.48
CA LEU A 955 26.81 -12.09 -34.91
C LEU A 955 25.72 -12.69 -35.83
N GLY A 956 24.73 -13.42 -35.30
CA GLY A 956 23.75 -14.23 -36.04
C GLY A 956 22.75 -13.42 -36.86
N GLU A 957 22.20 -13.94 -37.97
CA GLU A 957 21.36 -13.20 -38.95
C GLU A 957 20.20 -12.39 -38.35
N ASN A 958 19.62 -12.86 -37.25
CA ASN A 958 18.45 -12.26 -36.58
C ASN A 958 18.81 -11.28 -35.45
N PHE A 959 20.10 -11.17 -35.06
CA PHE A 959 20.52 -10.40 -33.89
C PHE A 959 21.96 -9.87 -34.02
N TRP A 960 22.18 -8.60 -33.68
CA TRP A 960 23.50 -7.99 -33.70
C TRP A 960 23.65 -6.97 -32.56
N SER A 961 24.78 -7.00 -31.86
CA SER A 961 25.08 -5.96 -30.85
C SER A 961 26.58 -5.78 -30.64
N ASP A 962 27.11 -4.64 -31.12
CA ASP A 962 28.47 -4.16 -30.86
C ASP A 962 28.76 -4.10 -29.35
N ASN A 963 27.81 -3.60 -28.57
CA ASN A 963 27.98 -3.44 -27.12
C ASN A 963 27.96 -4.79 -26.40
N LEU A 964 27.16 -5.76 -26.86
CA LEU A 964 27.18 -7.10 -26.28
C LEU A 964 28.52 -7.78 -26.55
N THR A 965 29.00 -7.73 -27.79
CA THR A 965 30.30 -8.29 -28.19
C THR A 965 31.44 -7.66 -27.38
N TYR A 966 31.43 -6.34 -27.25
CA TYR A 966 32.38 -5.60 -26.42
C TYR A 966 32.31 -6.03 -24.95
N ASN A 967 31.14 -5.92 -24.30
CA ASN A 967 31.02 -6.25 -22.89
C ASN A 967 31.37 -7.72 -22.60
N LEU A 968 30.98 -8.65 -23.47
CA LEU A 968 31.33 -10.06 -23.33
C LEU A 968 32.84 -10.27 -23.44
N SER A 969 33.48 -9.68 -24.46
CA SER A 969 34.93 -9.81 -24.65
C SER A 969 35.70 -9.20 -23.49
N SER A 970 35.36 -7.99 -23.05
CA SER A 970 35.94 -7.35 -21.87
C SER A 970 35.80 -8.20 -20.60
N SER A 971 34.58 -8.67 -20.32
CA SER A 971 34.30 -9.46 -19.12
C SER A 971 35.06 -10.79 -19.11
N ILE A 972 35.19 -11.47 -20.25
CA ILE A 972 35.97 -12.71 -20.38
C ILE A 972 37.45 -12.43 -20.18
N LEU A 973 38.01 -11.43 -20.89
CA LEU A 973 39.43 -11.09 -20.79
C LEU A 973 39.84 -10.71 -19.35
N LYS A 974 38.95 -10.03 -18.62
CA LYS A 974 39.17 -9.59 -17.24
C LYS A 974 39.05 -10.72 -16.20
N ASN A 975 38.16 -11.69 -16.42
CA ASN A 975 37.80 -12.68 -15.40
C ASN A 975 38.35 -14.09 -15.67
N THR A 976 38.84 -14.36 -16.88
CA THR A 976 39.40 -15.65 -17.30
C THR A 976 40.73 -15.49 -18.05
N SER A 977 41.53 -16.55 -18.04
CA SER A 977 42.75 -16.66 -18.86
C SER A 977 42.48 -17.20 -20.28
N THR A 978 41.21 -17.39 -20.65
CA THR A 978 40.81 -18.00 -21.92
C THR A 978 41.08 -17.05 -23.08
N ARG A 979 41.83 -17.49 -24.10
CA ARG A 979 42.19 -16.74 -25.32
C ARG A 979 42.08 -17.65 -26.53
N GLY A 980 42.01 -17.08 -27.73
CA GLY A 980 42.11 -17.84 -28.98
C GLY A 980 41.05 -18.92 -29.22
N PHE A 981 39.82 -18.75 -28.71
CA PHE A 981 38.75 -19.74 -28.87
C PHE A 981 37.76 -19.42 -30.01
N LEU A 982 37.78 -18.20 -30.54
CA LEU A 982 36.99 -17.82 -31.70
C LEU A 982 37.70 -18.27 -32.98
N GLY A 983 37.05 -19.15 -33.73
CA GLY A 983 37.61 -19.76 -34.94
C GLY A 983 37.04 -19.23 -36.25
N GLU A 984 37.27 -19.98 -37.33
CA GLU A 984 36.96 -19.63 -38.72
C GLU A 984 35.46 -19.28 -38.95
N ASP A 985 34.57 -20.00 -38.27
CA ASP A 985 33.12 -19.77 -38.31
C ASP A 985 32.71 -18.38 -37.80
N TYR A 986 33.36 -17.88 -36.74
CA TYR A 986 33.13 -16.55 -36.22
C TYR A 986 33.58 -15.50 -37.22
N LEU A 987 34.75 -15.70 -37.81
CA LEU A 987 35.32 -14.79 -38.78
C LEU A 987 34.45 -14.68 -40.05
N GLU A 988 34.01 -15.81 -40.62
CA GLU A 988 33.14 -15.79 -41.81
C GLU A 988 31.76 -15.19 -41.52
N LYS A 989 31.23 -15.39 -40.30
CA LYS A 989 29.97 -14.77 -39.89
C LYS A 989 30.10 -13.27 -39.71
N LEU A 990 31.21 -12.81 -39.12
CA LEU A 990 31.54 -11.38 -39.01
C LEU A 990 31.69 -10.76 -40.40
N LYS A 991 32.38 -11.44 -41.33
CA LYS A 991 32.56 -11.01 -42.72
C LYS A 991 31.24 -10.86 -43.47
N TRP A 992 30.35 -11.85 -43.35
CA TRP A 992 29.01 -11.78 -43.93
C TRP A 992 28.23 -10.57 -43.36
N ARG A 993 28.36 -10.31 -42.05
CA ARG A 993 27.73 -9.15 -41.41
C ARG A 993 28.26 -7.81 -41.91
N LEU A 994 29.57 -7.67 -42.01
CA LEU A 994 30.21 -6.45 -42.52
C LEU A 994 29.77 -6.13 -43.97
N ARG A 995 29.43 -7.14 -44.79
CA ARG A 995 28.94 -6.97 -46.17
C ARG A 995 27.48 -6.50 -46.29
N LYS A 996 26.65 -6.66 -45.26
CA LYS A 996 25.19 -6.42 -45.32
C LYS A 996 24.77 -4.98 -44.99
N ARG A 997 25.70 -4.04 -44.72
CA ARG A 997 25.40 -2.72 -44.13
C ARG A 997 25.87 -1.56 -45.00
N ASP A 998 25.02 -0.54 -45.14
CA ASP A 998 25.36 0.79 -45.68
C ASP A 998 26.00 1.67 -44.57
N SER A 999 27.27 2.05 -44.79
CA SER A 999 28.00 3.27 -44.37
C SER A 999 27.93 3.88 -42.95
N TRP A 1000 27.11 3.44 -41.99
CA TRP A 1000 27.12 3.99 -40.61
C TRP A 1000 27.76 3.06 -39.57
N GLY A 1001 29.09 3.01 -39.55
CA GLY A 1001 29.95 2.79 -38.38
C GLY A 1001 29.81 1.48 -37.60
N VAL A 1002 30.64 0.49 -37.93
CA VAL A 1002 31.07 -0.52 -36.97
C VAL A 1002 32.03 0.17 -36.00
N ARG A 1003 31.77 0.12 -34.70
CA ARG A 1003 32.73 0.67 -33.73
C ARG A 1003 33.90 -0.28 -33.62
N LEU A 1004 35.05 0.10 -34.16
CA LEU A 1004 36.29 -0.69 -34.04
C LEU A 1004 36.62 -1.03 -32.58
N THR A 1005 36.29 -0.13 -31.65
CA THR A 1005 36.41 -0.35 -30.20
C THR A 1005 35.74 -1.62 -29.71
N SER A 1006 34.65 -2.04 -30.34
CA SER A 1006 33.88 -3.22 -29.95
C SER A 1006 34.56 -4.53 -30.30
N PHE A 1007 35.59 -4.50 -31.15
CA PHE A 1007 36.31 -5.68 -31.62
C PHE A 1007 37.79 -5.70 -31.20
N ILE A 1008 38.25 -4.66 -30.51
CA ILE A 1008 39.62 -4.60 -29.99
C ILE A 1008 39.91 -5.81 -29.09
N GLU A 1009 39.00 -6.05 -28.16
CA GLU A 1009 39.11 -7.16 -27.20
C GLU A 1009 38.84 -8.52 -27.87
N VAL A 1010 38.08 -8.55 -28.98
CA VAL A 1010 37.83 -9.76 -29.76
C VAL A 1010 39.11 -10.27 -30.44
N PHE A 1011 40.04 -9.39 -30.79
CA PHE A 1011 41.32 -9.76 -31.40
C PHE A 1011 42.12 -10.75 -30.54
N GLU A 1012 42.10 -10.55 -29.22
CA GLU A 1012 42.73 -11.44 -28.24
C GLU A 1012 42.00 -12.78 -28.08
N LEU A 1013 40.69 -12.81 -28.41
CA LEU A 1013 39.87 -14.02 -28.34
C LEU A 1013 39.88 -14.85 -29.63
N LEU A 1014 40.34 -14.28 -30.75
CA LEU A 1014 40.53 -14.96 -32.03
C LEU A 1014 41.76 -15.87 -32.01
N GLN A 1015 41.63 -17.04 -32.66
CA GLN A 1015 42.76 -17.93 -32.92
C GLN A 1015 43.87 -17.17 -33.66
N GLU A 1016 45.13 -17.41 -33.28
CA GLU A 1016 46.27 -16.59 -33.74
C GLU A 1016 46.44 -16.61 -35.26
N ASP A 1017 46.18 -17.74 -35.91
CA ASP A 1017 46.25 -17.93 -37.36
C ASP A 1017 45.18 -17.13 -38.13
N LEU A 1018 44.11 -16.71 -37.46
CA LEU A 1018 43.01 -15.94 -38.04
C LEU A 1018 43.20 -14.42 -37.91
N ARG A 1019 44.07 -13.97 -37.00
CA ARG A 1019 44.32 -12.55 -36.72
C ARG A 1019 44.73 -11.74 -37.96
N PRO A 1020 45.58 -12.22 -38.89
CA PRO A 1020 45.91 -11.50 -40.12
C PRO A 1020 44.69 -11.30 -41.04
N ARG A 1021 43.85 -12.32 -41.19
CA ARG A 1021 42.62 -12.23 -42.00
C ARG A 1021 41.58 -11.31 -41.38
N PHE A 1022 41.48 -11.34 -40.05
CA PHE A 1022 40.65 -10.41 -39.30
C PHE A 1022 41.10 -8.96 -39.51
N PHE A 1023 42.40 -8.69 -39.45
CA PHE A 1023 42.96 -7.37 -39.73
C PHE A 1023 42.55 -6.86 -41.12
N GLU A 1024 42.77 -7.64 -42.18
CA GLU A 1024 42.39 -7.27 -43.55
C GLU A 1024 40.89 -7.01 -43.70
N MET A 1025 40.06 -7.73 -42.93
CA MET A 1025 38.61 -7.55 -42.96
C MET A 1025 38.14 -6.23 -42.31
N ILE A 1026 38.78 -5.80 -41.23
CA ILE A 1026 38.45 -4.53 -40.56
C ILE A 1026 39.25 -3.34 -41.09
N LYS A 1027 40.28 -3.58 -41.92
CA LYS A 1027 41.13 -2.56 -42.55
C LYS A 1027 40.36 -1.39 -43.17
N PRO A 1028 39.21 -1.58 -43.87
CA PRO A 1028 38.43 -0.46 -44.41
C PRO A 1028 37.91 0.51 -43.36
N THR A 1029 37.72 0.08 -42.10
CA THR A 1029 37.27 0.97 -41.01
C THR A 1029 38.37 1.90 -40.47
N PHE A 1030 39.62 1.71 -40.91
CA PHE A 1030 40.76 2.56 -40.58
C PHE A 1030 40.83 3.85 -41.42
N GLU A 1031 39.90 4.09 -42.35
CA GLU A 1031 39.71 5.41 -42.96
C GLU A 1031 39.47 6.51 -41.89
N ASN A 1032 38.92 6.14 -40.73
CA ASN A 1032 38.86 7.01 -39.56
C ASN A 1032 40.19 6.95 -38.77
N CYS A 1033 40.89 8.07 -38.70
CA CYS A 1033 42.18 8.23 -38.02
C CYS A 1033 42.16 7.86 -36.53
N ASP A 1034 41.03 8.02 -35.82
CA ASP A 1034 40.91 7.59 -34.42
C ASP A 1034 40.95 6.07 -34.26
N ASN A 1035 40.50 5.33 -35.27
CA ASN A 1035 40.55 3.87 -35.25
C ASN A 1035 41.98 3.34 -35.47
N ILE A 1036 42.82 4.06 -36.22
CA ILE A 1036 44.24 3.74 -36.42
C ILE A 1036 45.02 3.82 -35.10
N LYS A 1037 44.84 4.92 -34.34
CA LYS A 1037 45.47 5.06 -33.01
C LYS A 1037 45.06 3.93 -32.07
N LYS A 1038 43.75 3.65 -32.02
CA LYS A 1038 43.18 2.61 -31.16
C LYS A 1038 43.65 1.21 -31.55
N SER A 1039 43.80 0.90 -32.85
CA SER A 1039 44.27 -0.40 -33.31
C SER A 1039 45.75 -0.64 -32.99
N TYR A 1040 46.58 0.39 -33.08
CA TYR A 1040 47.97 0.32 -32.65
C TYR A 1040 48.09 0.08 -31.13
N TYR A 1041 47.38 0.87 -30.30
CA TYR A 1041 47.42 0.66 -28.85
C TYR A 1041 46.85 -0.69 -28.40
N ALA A 1042 45.99 -1.29 -29.22
CA ALA A 1042 45.45 -2.63 -29.03
C ALA A 1042 46.35 -3.76 -29.55
N GLY A 1043 47.48 -3.46 -30.20
CA GLY A 1043 48.35 -4.47 -30.82
C GLY A 1043 47.79 -5.13 -32.09
N ILE A 1044 46.72 -4.57 -32.67
CA ILE A 1044 46.06 -5.07 -33.88
C ILE A 1044 46.81 -4.63 -35.14
N TRP A 1045 47.30 -3.39 -35.15
CA TRP A 1045 48.08 -2.83 -36.24
C TRP A 1045 49.54 -2.66 -35.84
N ASN A 1046 50.44 -3.07 -36.73
CA ASN A 1046 51.87 -2.80 -36.65
C ASN A 1046 52.32 -2.01 -37.91
N PRO A 1047 52.87 -0.80 -37.76
CA PRO A 1047 53.43 0.00 -38.86
C PRO A 1047 54.45 -0.73 -39.73
N ASN A 1048 55.20 -1.70 -39.20
CA ASN A 1048 56.18 -2.47 -39.98
C ASN A 1048 55.55 -3.40 -41.03
N SER A 1049 54.31 -3.86 -40.82
CA SER A 1049 53.62 -4.76 -41.76
C SER A 1049 52.65 -4.04 -42.69
N HIS A 1050 52.17 -2.85 -42.29
CA HIS A 1050 51.17 -2.07 -43.04
C HIS A 1050 51.44 -0.57 -42.92
N PHE A 1051 52.55 -0.11 -43.52
CA PHE A 1051 53.00 1.29 -43.47
C PHE A 1051 52.02 2.26 -44.16
N GLU A 1052 51.25 1.78 -45.14
CA GLU A 1052 50.27 2.56 -45.88
C GLU A 1052 49.19 3.20 -44.99
N LEU A 1053 48.89 2.60 -43.83
CA LEU A 1053 47.95 3.16 -42.87
C LEU A 1053 48.52 4.38 -42.14
N LEU A 1054 49.83 4.38 -41.87
CA LEU A 1054 50.53 5.56 -41.35
C LEU A 1054 50.52 6.69 -42.39
N THR A 1055 50.76 6.35 -43.66
CA THR A 1055 50.63 7.30 -44.78
C THR A 1055 49.25 7.92 -44.84
N SER A 1056 48.19 7.11 -44.78
CA SER A 1056 46.81 7.58 -44.77
C SER A 1056 46.49 8.46 -43.55
N PHE A 1057 46.94 8.06 -42.36
CA PHE A 1057 46.76 8.84 -41.12
C PHE A 1057 47.39 10.23 -41.23
N ILE A 1058 48.62 10.30 -41.72
CA ILE A 1058 49.34 11.57 -41.86
C ILE A 1058 48.69 12.42 -42.94
N HIS A 1059 48.38 11.87 -44.12
CA HIS A 1059 47.72 12.64 -45.18
C HIS A 1059 46.37 13.22 -44.73
N THR A 1060 45.55 12.43 -44.03
CA THR A 1060 44.21 12.87 -43.58
C THR A 1060 44.29 13.96 -42.51
N ASN A 1061 45.35 13.98 -41.69
CA ASN A 1061 45.53 14.98 -40.63
C ASN A 1061 46.55 16.07 -41.00
N PHE A 1062 47.12 16.06 -42.22
CA PHE A 1062 48.21 16.94 -42.60
C PHE A 1062 47.84 18.42 -42.48
N ASP A 1063 46.62 18.79 -42.87
CA ASP A 1063 46.11 20.17 -42.73
C ASP A 1063 46.00 20.59 -41.26
N LYS A 1064 45.75 19.65 -40.34
CA LYS A 1064 45.70 19.92 -38.90
C LYS A 1064 47.09 20.05 -38.28
N PHE A 1065 48.08 19.41 -38.89
CA PHE A 1065 49.49 19.50 -38.48
C PHE A 1065 50.13 20.79 -39.00
N SER A 1066 49.73 21.21 -40.20
CA SER A 1066 50.21 22.42 -40.86
C SER A 1066 49.86 23.66 -40.04
N ASN A 1067 50.86 24.50 -39.76
CA ASN A 1067 50.73 25.69 -38.91
C ASN A 1067 50.27 25.40 -37.46
N PHE A 1068 50.43 24.17 -36.96
CA PHE A 1068 50.10 23.86 -35.56
C PHE A 1068 51.06 24.63 -34.63
N PRO A 1069 50.56 25.54 -33.77
CA PRO A 1069 51.41 26.47 -33.03
C PRO A 1069 51.99 25.85 -31.76
N ASP A 1070 52.96 26.53 -31.15
CA ASP A 1070 53.40 26.21 -29.78
C ASP A 1070 52.35 26.62 -28.74
N TYR A 1071 52.34 25.86 -27.64
CA TYR A 1071 51.52 26.15 -26.46
C TYR A 1071 52.41 26.28 -25.22
N THR A 1072 51.97 27.09 -24.28
CA THR A 1072 52.46 27.14 -22.91
C THR A 1072 52.27 25.79 -22.26
N VAL A 1073 53.38 25.14 -21.85
CA VAL A 1073 53.36 23.83 -21.19
C VAL A 1073 53.38 24.03 -19.67
N ALA A 1074 52.36 23.51 -19.01
CA ALA A 1074 52.23 23.51 -17.55
C ALA A 1074 53.39 22.77 -16.89
N SER A 1075 53.51 22.95 -15.57
CA SER A 1075 54.51 22.22 -14.79
C SER A 1075 54.41 20.69 -14.90
N ASN A 1076 53.22 20.16 -15.19
CA ASN A 1076 52.95 18.72 -15.35
C ASN A 1076 53.11 18.20 -16.80
N GLY A 1077 53.58 19.02 -17.75
CA GLY A 1077 53.86 18.59 -19.12
C GLY A 1077 52.67 18.65 -20.09
N TYR A 1078 51.51 19.14 -19.67
CA TYR A 1078 50.34 19.34 -20.54
C TYR A 1078 50.19 20.81 -20.98
N PRO A 1079 49.63 21.09 -22.16
CA PRO A 1079 49.42 22.47 -22.61
C PRO A 1079 48.33 23.19 -21.77
N GLU A 1080 48.57 24.42 -21.32
CA GLU A 1080 47.64 25.21 -20.47
C GLU A 1080 46.53 25.89 -21.28
N ASP A 1081 46.83 26.35 -22.51
CA ASP A 1081 45.94 27.23 -23.29
C ASP A 1081 45.37 26.57 -24.56
N ALA A 1082 45.32 25.23 -24.62
CA ALA A 1082 44.83 24.50 -25.78
C ALA A 1082 43.30 24.35 -25.78
N ASN A 1083 42.60 25.12 -26.64
CA ASN A 1083 41.14 24.99 -26.84
C ASN A 1083 40.71 23.74 -27.64
N ASN A 1084 41.65 23.04 -28.29
CA ASN A 1084 41.40 21.79 -29.04
C ASN A 1084 42.58 20.82 -28.96
N TYR A 1085 42.44 19.77 -28.14
CA TYR A 1085 43.48 18.74 -27.92
C TYR A 1085 43.60 17.71 -29.05
N GLY A 1086 42.73 17.72 -30.06
CA GLY A 1086 42.70 16.72 -31.13
C GLY A 1086 44.03 16.62 -31.90
N PRO A 1087 44.44 17.70 -32.61
CA PRO A 1087 45.67 17.69 -33.41
C PRO A 1087 46.95 17.46 -32.58
N TRP A 1088 46.97 17.94 -31.33
CA TRP A 1088 48.08 17.70 -30.40
C TRP A 1088 48.26 16.20 -30.12
N ASN A 1089 47.17 15.48 -29.81
CA ASN A 1089 47.20 14.03 -29.57
C ASN A 1089 47.62 13.26 -30.82
N ASP A 1090 47.22 13.73 -32.01
CA ASP A 1090 47.59 13.13 -33.29
C ASP A 1090 49.08 13.31 -33.60
N LEU A 1091 49.64 14.51 -33.36
CA LEU A 1091 51.08 14.77 -33.49
C LEU A 1091 51.90 13.97 -32.47
N TYR A 1092 51.45 13.91 -31.22
CA TYR A 1092 52.09 13.10 -30.19
C TYR A 1092 52.14 11.62 -30.59
N PHE A 1093 51.06 11.11 -31.18
CA PHE A 1093 51.01 9.76 -31.73
C PHE A 1093 52.04 9.55 -32.85
N VAL A 1094 52.17 10.49 -33.79
CA VAL A 1094 53.21 10.43 -34.84
C VAL A 1094 54.61 10.41 -34.23
N VAL A 1095 54.90 11.31 -33.28
CA VAL A 1095 56.20 11.34 -32.57
C VAL A 1095 56.50 9.99 -31.94
N ARG A 1096 55.53 9.39 -31.24
CA ARG A 1096 55.71 8.07 -30.66
C ARG A 1096 56.13 7.02 -31.69
N LEU A 1097 55.47 7.00 -32.86
CA LEU A 1097 55.80 6.06 -33.93
C LEU A 1097 57.20 6.31 -34.53
N ILE A 1098 57.63 7.57 -34.64
CA ILE A 1098 58.98 7.91 -35.12
C ILE A 1098 60.05 7.24 -34.25
N TYR A 1099 59.90 7.31 -32.93
CA TYR A 1099 60.88 6.75 -32.01
C TYR A 1099 60.80 5.23 -31.90
N GLU A 1100 59.60 4.65 -31.87
CA GLU A 1100 59.45 3.19 -31.77
C GLU A 1100 59.90 2.44 -33.04
N TYR A 1101 59.78 3.07 -34.22
CA TYR A 1101 60.08 2.45 -35.52
C TYR A 1101 61.25 3.11 -36.28
N GLU A 1102 61.99 4.00 -35.64
CA GLU A 1102 63.15 4.72 -36.19
C GLU A 1102 62.88 5.48 -37.51
N LEU A 1103 61.71 6.12 -37.63
CA LEU A 1103 61.24 6.78 -38.87
C LEU A 1103 61.80 8.20 -39.10
N PHE A 1104 62.93 8.55 -38.49
CA PHE A 1104 63.48 9.92 -38.50
C PHE A 1104 63.83 10.46 -39.90
N ASN A 1105 64.17 9.57 -40.84
CA ASN A 1105 64.55 9.93 -42.21
C ASN A 1105 63.42 9.69 -43.23
N ASP A 1106 62.24 9.28 -42.77
CA ASP A 1106 61.13 8.96 -43.65
C ASP A 1106 60.57 10.22 -44.33
N ALA A 1107 60.30 10.15 -45.64
CA ALA A 1107 59.87 11.31 -46.43
C ALA A 1107 58.54 11.92 -45.95
N LEU A 1108 57.64 11.09 -45.42
CA LEU A 1108 56.34 11.52 -44.89
C LEU A 1108 56.47 12.17 -43.50
N VAL A 1109 57.37 11.65 -42.66
CA VAL A 1109 57.71 12.29 -41.38
C VAL A 1109 58.38 13.64 -41.62
N ASN A 1110 59.24 13.73 -42.64
CA ASN A 1110 59.90 14.97 -43.02
C ASN A 1110 58.91 16.03 -43.48
N SER A 1111 57.87 15.67 -44.24
CA SER A 1111 56.85 16.63 -44.65
C SER A 1111 56.03 17.16 -43.47
N VAL A 1112 55.77 16.34 -42.44
CA VAL A 1112 55.13 16.79 -41.19
C VAL A 1112 56.06 17.74 -40.41
N TYR A 1113 57.36 17.41 -40.32
CA TYR A 1113 58.36 18.27 -39.67
C TYR A 1113 58.48 19.65 -40.34
N GLU A 1114 58.43 19.69 -41.67
CA GLU A 1114 58.46 20.95 -42.44
C GLU A 1114 57.19 21.79 -42.26
N ALA A 1115 56.03 21.14 -42.15
CA ALA A 1115 54.73 21.82 -42.09
C ALA A 1115 54.30 22.30 -40.69
N VAL A 1116 54.79 21.67 -39.62
CA VAL A 1116 54.44 22.05 -38.24
C VAL A 1116 55.11 23.38 -37.84
N ASP A 1117 54.45 24.28 -37.12
CA ASP A 1117 55.07 25.54 -36.65
C ASP A 1117 55.61 25.42 -35.22
N SER A 1118 55.09 24.49 -34.43
CA SER A 1118 55.50 24.24 -33.05
C SER A 1118 56.98 23.85 -32.96
N MET A 1119 57.77 24.69 -32.27
CA MET A 1119 59.17 24.43 -31.94
C MET A 1119 59.31 23.21 -31.03
N MET A 1120 58.33 22.95 -30.15
CA MET A 1120 58.32 21.76 -29.31
C MET A 1120 58.28 20.47 -30.15
N PHE A 1121 57.35 20.39 -31.12
CA PHE A 1121 57.24 19.21 -31.99
C PHE A 1121 58.43 19.11 -32.95
N LYS A 1122 58.96 20.23 -33.46
CA LYS A 1122 60.21 20.23 -34.25
C LYS A 1122 61.38 19.67 -33.47
N TRP A 1123 61.56 20.12 -32.23
CA TRP A 1123 62.62 19.63 -31.35
C TRP A 1123 62.51 18.12 -31.15
N VAL A 1124 61.35 17.61 -30.71
CA VAL A 1124 61.25 16.18 -30.40
C VAL A 1124 61.33 15.32 -31.66
N MET A 1125 60.89 15.79 -32.83
CA MET A 1125 61.01 15.02 -34.08
C MET A 1125 62.46 14.96 -34.58
N ARG A 1126 63.27 16.00 -34.36
CA ARG A 1126 64.68 16.08 -34.77
C ARG A 1126 65.57 16.70 -33.69
N PRO A 1127 65.81 15.99 -32.58
CA PRO A 1127 66.51 16.54 -31.43
C PRO A 1127 67.99 16.82 -31.69
N ASP A 1128 68.62 16.16 -32.67
CA ASP A 1128 70.04 16.33 -32.98
C ASP A 1128 70.31 17.52 -33.92
N GLU A 1129 69.30 17.96 -34.68
CA GLU A 1129 69.38 19.10 -35.61
C GLU A 1129 68.77 20.38 -35.01
N PHE A 1130 68.19 20.30 -33.82
CA PHE A 1130 67.45 21.39 -33.20
C PHE A 1130 68.36 22.45 -32.56
N ASP A 1131 68.00 23.73 -32.71
CA ASP A 1131 68.65 24.84 -32.03
C ASP A 1131 68.19 24.92 -30.56
N TYR A 1132 69.00 24.33 -29.66
CA TYR A 1132 68.71 24.29 -28.22
C TYR A 1132 68.63 25.65 -27.53
N SER A 1133 68.99 26.77 -28.19
CA SER A 1133 68.70 28.10 -27.63
C SER A 1133 67.19 28.39 -27.55
N LYS A 1134 66.39 27.71 -28.38
CA LYS A 1134 64.93 27.81 -28.42
C LYS A 1134 64.22 26.73 -27.60
N PHE A 1135 64.96 25.79 -27.03
CA PHE A 1135 64.43 24.70 -26.23
C PHE A 1135 63.87 25.20 -24.89
N ARG A 1136 62.91 24.46 -24.34
CA ARG A 1136 62.36 24.66 -22.99
C ARG A 1136 62.29 23.33 -22.26
N ALA A 1137 62.88 23.24 -21.07
CA ALA A 1137 63.01 22.01 -20.32
C ALA A 1137 61.67 21.38 -19.95
N LYS A 1138 60.60 22.17 -19.77
CA LYS A 1138 59.24 21.68 -19.52
C LYS A 1138 58.72 20.74 -20.62
N TRP A 1139 59.21 20.86 -21.87
CA TRP A 1139 58.82 19.99 -22.98
C TRP A 1139 59.19 18.53 -22.77
N ILE A 1140 60.23 18.22 -22.00
CA ILE A 1140 60.64 16.83 -21.76
C ILE A 1140 59.61 16.03 -20.95
N VAL A 1141 58.82 16.72 -20.12
CA VAL A 1141 57.76 16.11 -19.30
C VAL A 1141 56.62 15.65 -20.21
N THR A 1142 56.37 16.37 -21.31
CA THR A 1142 55.35 16.01 -22.30
C THR A 1142 55.64 14.66 -22.98
N PHE A 1143 56.90 14.39 -23.33
CA PHE A 1143 57.31 13.22 -24.10
C PHE A 1143 58.00 12.14 -23.26
N SER A 1144 57.55 11.95 -22.03
CA SER A 1144 58.24 11.15 -21.03
C SER A 1144 58.02 9.62 -21.14
N ILE A 1145 57.68 9.10 -22.33
CA ILE A 1145 57.50 7.66 -22.55
C ILE A 1145 58.82 6.98 -22.92
N ASP A 1146 58.98 5.71 -22.52
CA ASP A 1146 60.27 5.02 -22.57
C ASP A 1146 60.94 4.99 -23.97
N PRO A 1147 60.24 4.73 -25.10
CA PRO A 1147 60.89 4.74 -26.42
C PRO A 1147 61.55 6.08 -26.79
N ILE A 1148 60.90 7.19 -26.40
CA ILE A 1148 61.40 8.53 -26.66
C ILE A 1148 62.58 8.84 -25.74
N LEU A 1149 62.41 8.63 -24.43
CA LEU A 1149 63.44 8.95 -23.44
C LEU A 1149 64.70 8.08 -23.60
N LEU A 1150 64.57 6.80 -23.94
CA LEU A 1150 65.71 5.92 -24.19
C LEU A 1150 66.59 6.48 -25.31
N LYS A 1151 65.99 6.91 -26.42
CA LYS A 1151 66.73 7.52 -27.54
C LYS A 1151 67.29 8.90 -27.16
N LEU A 1152 66.51 9.74 -26.48
CA LEU A 1152 66.95 11.07 -26.05
C LEU A 1152 68.04 11.04 -24.96
N SER A 1153 68.15 9.95 -24.19
CA SER A 1153 69.16 9.80 -23.13
C SER A 1153 70.60 9.84 -23.63
N THR A 1154 70.83 9.58 -24.92
CA THR A 1154 72.17 9.65 -25.53
C THR A 1154 72.52 11.07 -26.01
N ASN A 1155 71.56 12.01 -26.04
CA ASN A 1155 71.80 13.38 -26.46
C ASN A 1155 72.35 14.22 -25.30
N GLN A 1156 73.67 14.46 -25.30
CA GLN A 1156 74.33 15.21 -24.24
C GLN A 1156 73.94 16.70 -24.25
N VAL A 1157 73.68 17.28 -25.42
CA VAL A 1157 73.31 18.71 -25.57
C VAL A 1157 71.96 18.98 -24.91
N LEU A 1158 70.99 18.06 -25.07
CA LEU A 1158 69.72 18.10 -24.36
C LEU A 1158 69.91 18.05 -22.85
N LYS A 1159 70.77 17.16 -22.35
CA LYS A 1159 71.02 17.02 -20.92
C LYS A 1159 71.58 18.30 -20.31
N ASP A 1160 72.54 18.90 -21.00
CA ASP A 1160 73.17 20.14 -20.58
C ASP A 1160 72.17 21.31 -20.60
N ALA A 1161 71.30 21.37 -21.62
CA ALA A 1161 70.23 22.37 -21.73
C ALA A 1161 69.19 22.24 -20.59
N ILE A 1162 68.74 21.02 -20.27
CA ILE A 1162 67.82 20.77 -19.16
C ILE A 1162 68.46 21.16 -17.82
N MET A 1163 69.73 20.78 -17.59
CA MET A 1163 70.45 21.12 -16.35
C MET A 1163 70.62 22.63 -16.18
N LYS A 1164 70.91 23.34 -17.27
CA LYS A 1164 71.00 24.80 -17.25
C LYS A 1164 69.68 25.42 -16.83
N GLU A 1165 68.57 25.07 -17.48
CA GLU A 1165 67.25 25.64 -17.16
C GLU A 1165 66.77 25.23 -15.75
N LEU A 1166 67.00 23.99 -15.30
CA LEU A 1166 66.69 23.56 -13.93
C LEU A 1166 67.48 24.33 -12.86
N SER A 1167 68.69 24.79 -13.19
CA SER A 1167 69.51 25.62 -12.29
C SER A 1167 69.03 27.07 -12.22
N GLU A 1168 68.35 27.55 -13.26
CA GLU A 1168 67.78 28.91 -13.34
C GLU A 1168 66.35 28.96 -12.77
N GLU A 1169 65.50 27.98 -13.10
CA GLU A 1169 64.13 27.82 -12.61
C GLU A 1169 63.85 26.34 -12.30
N TYR A 1170 63.81 25.98 -11.00
CA TYR A 1170 63.58 24.61 -10.59
C TYR A 1170 62.15 24.14 -10.91
N ASN A 1171 62.03 23.00 -11.60
CA ASN A 1171 60.77 22.29 -11.83
C ASN A 1171 60.88 20.82 -11.41
N GLU A 1172 60.03 20.40 -10.48
CA GLU A 1172 60.06 19.06 -9.87
C GLU A 1172 59.87 17.93 -10.89
N HIS A 1173 58.92 18.08 -11.82
CA HIS A 1173 58.61 17.05 -12.81
C HIS A 1173 59.70 16.92 -13.88
N VAL A 1174 60.28 18.04 -14.33
CA VAL A 1174 61.44 18.06 -15.23
C VAL A 1174 62.63 17.37 -14.57
N ALA A 1175 62.92 17.70 -13.30
CA ALA A 1175 64.01 17.07 -12.54
C ALA A 1175 63.78 15.56 -12.37
N GLU A 1176 62.54 15.14 -12.07
CA GLU A 1176 62.19 13.73 -11.95
C GLU A 1176 62.47 12.96 -13.25
N VAL A 1177 62.00 13.46 -14.40
CA VAL A 1177 62.24 12.83 -15.71
C VAL A 1177 63.73 12.81 -16.04
N PHE A 1178 64.44 13.93 -15.82
CA PHE A 1178 65.87 14.03 -16.09
C PHE A 1178 66.69 13.00 -15.30
N TYR A 1179 66.55 12.97 -13.97
CA TYR A 1179 67.37 12.08 -13.14
C TYR A 1179 66.95 10.61 -13.25
N LYS A 1180 65.64 10.31 -13.21
CA LYS A 1180 65.17 8.91 -13.23
C LYS A 1180 65.30 8.26 -14.60
N LYS A 1181 65.05 9.00 -15.68
CA LYS A 1181 64.84 8.41 -17.01
C LYS A 1181 65.90 8.78 -18.04
N LEU A 1182 66.49 9.98 -17.98
CA LEU A 1182 67.57 10.39 -18.92
C LEU A 1182 68.98 10.10 -18.38
N ASN A 1183 69.18 10.17 -17.06
CA ASN A 1183 70.49 9.98 -16.42
C ASN A 1183 70.62 8.67 -15.63
N ASN A 1184 69.56 7.85 -15.52
CA ASN A 1184 69.55 6.57 -14.80
C ASN A 1184 70.09 6.67 -13.35
N GLN A 1185 69.80 7.77 -12.65
CA GLN A 1185 70.19 7.99 -11.26
C GLN A 1185 69.00 7.80 -10.31
N VAL A 1186 69.29 7.32 -9.09
CA VAL A 1186 68.28 7.17 -8.03
C VAL A 1186 67.80 8.56 -7.59
N TRP A 1187 66.55 8.89 -7.88
CA TRP A 1187 65.96 10.17 -7.49
C TRP A 1187 65.63 10.17 -5.99
N ILE A 1188 66.37 10.97 -5.22
CA ILE A 1188 66.12 11.21 -3.81
C ILE A 1188 65.64 12.65 -3.65
N LYS A 1189 64.35 12.82 -3.36
CA LYS A 1189 63.66 14.12 -3.24
C LYS A 1189 64.33 15.08 -2.25
N SER A 1190 65.11 14.57 -1.30
CA SER A 1190 65.81 15.36 -0.27
C SER A 1190 67.21 15.87 -0.65
N GLN A 1191 67.74 15.53 -1.83
CA GLN A 1191 69.12 15.90 -2.24
C GLN A 1191 69.23 17.13 -3.16
N LEU A 1192 68.12 17.76 -3.55
CA LEU A 1192 68.08 18.86 -4.54
C LEU A 1192 67.60 20.20 -3.99
N LYS A 1193 67.55 20.37 -2.66
CA LYS A 1193 67.30 21.66 -2.02
C LYS A 1193 68.59 22.34 -1.62
#